data_AF-A0A3B4E0K5-F1
#
_entry.id   AF-A0A3B4E0K5-F1
#
_cell.length_a   1.000
_cell.length_b   1.000
_cell.length_c   1.000
_cell.angle_alpha   90.00
_cell.angle_beta   90.00
_cell.angle_gamma   90.00
#
_symmetry.space_group_name_H-M   'P 1'
#
loop_
_entity.id
_entity.type
_entity.pdbx_description
1 polymer ?
#
loop_
_entity_poly.entity_id
_entity_poly.type
_entity_poly.pdbx_seq_one_letter_code
_entity_poly.pdbx_strand_id
1 'polypeptide(L)'
;MNYRGDKRTLGTDNISIPHGKPRKQKRCSSPDRTDAVIRNGQMIMGHVKHKLSKYELQDTPTNKLIQYVREIITKLDTTIKKKSTVGVFGKTGAGKSSLINAILGETDLLPSGTLCACTSVIIQVGANLTDFNYTAEIEFISKKEWEDELKMLLNVLSEDGEEKDNAIFSTANEKITAMYGEEGVFMTIDDLMKDDNFSEIPEFLRSQTKKLTCEKASELSDQIGCYVQHDDSNPGGCYWPVVKSVTINVPYCKEFLEHILLVDLPGTGDYNKSRDQMWKSKLRECSTVWIVSEINRAGSDKEAWELISNSVGDMAQGGECSSICFICTKTDDINPQNYMRSSKLKDEDFQITPVDSQYASKKKTACILHRNAKAKEKVKKNVLLQDQIKTNFDCDDDFFSVFTVSSEEFTKEDPILKKEETEIPKLKDLLRTYNNSHTNEMASQYIAGALGILSLIQGFKEINAEMVEKKSSLYQDLEINLQNALGHLHECCRQICSSLEELLSKGAKESEEKCVETANQVIAPKKDGRGFHRTLTALCKNDGFYRSKKGTTDLNSRLASHMLQYINEAFSEFFPVQGKATEKSLQAKMVKFTIVNEEVMVKYENSPVLRHMMKFLKIEEMKLKKMLKQKIVEQKKTFYASLPESIKSTLLQGYRSAAAITGIGSMKKKQTELLEYIESSKSYMFQKAKREMIEMMDRTMHSTVEEIKTGLKASMEYSLLNTNTLSFMDVSKETEELKKLSTQICD
;
A
#
# COMPACT_ATOMS: atom_id res chain seq x y z
N MET A 1 29.91 67.99 -2.45
CA MET A 1 31.20 67.33 -2.73
C MET A 1 30.92 66.09 -3.57
N ASN A 2 31.57 66.03 -4.73
CA ASN A 2 31.47 64.97 -5.74
C ASN A 2 31.74 63.58 -5.15
N TYR A 3 31.05 62.55 -5.63
CA TYR A 3 31.70 61.52 -6.46
C TYR A 3 30.66 60.75 -7.29
N ARG A 4 30.99 60.62 -8.58
CA ARG A 4 30.18 60.12 -9.69
C ARG A 4 30.00 58.60 -9.62
N GLY A 5 28.76 58.14 -9.81
CA GLY A 5 28.47 56.80 -10.29
C GLY A 5 28.39 56.81 -11.81
N ASP A 6 29.08 55.88 -12.47
CA ASP A 6 28.91 55.63 -13.90
C ASP A 6 28.84 54.12 -14.19
N LYS A 7 27.95 53.82 -15.12
CA LYS A 7 27.39 52.50 -15.50
C LYS A 7 28.30 51.71 -16.45
N ARG A 8 27.94 50.41 -16.62
CA ARG A 8 28.03 49.50 -17.80
C ARG A 8 28.85 48.24 -17.45
N THR A 9 28.49 47.00 -17.80
CA THR A 9 27.52 46.43 -18.76
C THR A 9 27.35 44.95 -18.41
N LEU A 10 26.11 44.43 -18.41
CA LEU A 10 25.81 43.00 -18.30
C LEU A 10 26.22 42.32 -19.62
N GLY A 11 27.33 41.59 -19.58
CA GLY A 11 27.75 40.66 -20.62
C GLY A 11 27.01 39.33 -20.49
N THR A 12 26.54 38.84 -21.63
CA THR A 12 25.90 37.55 -21.84
C THR A 12 26.89 36.41 -21.63
N ASP A 13 26.81 35.71 -20.49
CA ASP A 13 27.47 34.42 -20.32
C ASP A 13 26.45 33.30 -20.48
N ASN A 14 26.61 32.58 -21.60
CA ASN A 14 25.95 31.32 -21.92
C ASN A 14 26.15 30.31 -20.79
N ILE A 15 25.11 30.07 -19.98
CA ILE A 15 25.08 28.95 -19.05
C ILE A 15 24.74 27.69 -19.87
N SER A 16 25.79 27.04 -20.35
CA SER A 16 25.73 25.68 -20.87
C SER A 16 25.20 24.74 -19.79
N ILE A 17 23.99 24.19 -20.04
CA ILE A 17 23.35 23.16 -19.22
C ILE A 17 24.27 21.92 -19.20
N PRO A 18 24.72 21.45 -18.03
CA PRO A 18 25.49 20.20 -17.96
C PRO A 18 24.58 19.05 -18.37
N HIS A 19 24.85 18.45 -19.54
CA HIS A 19 24.28 17.16 -19.90
C HIS A 19 24.87 16.09 -18.96
N GLY A 20 24.17 15.84 -17.86
CA GLY A 20 24.40 14.65 -17.05
C GLY A 20 24.27 13.42 -17.94
N LYS A 21 25.35 12.64 -18.09
CA LYS A 21 25.30 11.36 -18.79
C LYS A 21 24.22 10.51 -18.13
N PRO A 22 23.25 9.95 -18.89
CA PRO A 22 22.32 9.00 -18.32
C PRO A 22 23.14 7.80 -17.80
N ARG A 23 22.98 7.49 -16.52
CA ARG A 23 23.38 6.17 -15.99
C ARG A 23 22.71 5.13 -16.89
N LYS A 24 23.49 4.21 -17.46
CA LYS A 24 22.96 3.08 -18.24
C LYS A 24 21.94 2.35 -17.36
N GLN A 25 20.64 2.54 -17.62
CA GLN A 25 19.61 1.63 -17.15
C GLN A 25 20.01 0.24 -17.64
N LYS A 26 20.24 -0.70 -16.71
CA LYS A 26 20.22 -2.12 -17.06
C LYS A 26 18.87 -2.37 -17.73
N ARG A 27 18.87 -2.80 -18.99
CA ARG A 27 17.65 -3.29 -19.63
C ARG A 27 17.13 -4.42 -18.73
N CYS A 28 15.87 -4.36 -18.33
CA CYS A 28 15.20 -5.51 -17.76
C CYS A 28 14.71 -6.37 -18.92
N SER A 29 14.85 -7.69 -18.79
CA SER A 29 14.13 -8.69 -19.60
C SER A 29 12.63 -8.41 -19.64
N SER A 30 11.98 -8.76 -20.76
CA SER A 30 10.53 -8.62 -20.91
C SER A 30 9.79 -9.58 -19.96
N PRO A 31 8.60 -9.19 -19.43
CA PRO A 31 7.81 -10.04 -18.53
C PRO A 31 7.58 -11.45 -19.06
N ASP A 32 7.31 -11.58 -20.37
CA ASP A 32 7.10 -12.90 -21.01
C ASP A 32 8.34 -13.82 -20.96
N ARG A 33 9.55 -13.26 -20.97
CA ARG A 33 10.79 -14.03 -20.82
C ARG A 33 10.96 -14.50 -19.39
N THR A 34 10.68 -13.65 -18.41
CA THR A 34 10.81 -13.98 -16.99
C THR A 34 9.74 -14.98 -16.53
N ASP A 35 8.52 -14.90 -17.06
CA ASP A 35 7.48 -15.90 -16.81
C ASP A 35 7.83 -17.26 -17.42
N ALA A 36 8.41 -17.25 -18.63
CA ALA A 36 8.91 -18.47 -19.25
C ALA A 36 10.00 -19.12 -18.39
N VAL A 37 10.86 -18.32 -17.73
CA VAL A 37 11.84 -18.81 -16.77
C VAL A 37 11.17 -19.52 -15.59
N ILE A 38 10.14 -18.92 -14.98
CA ILE A 38 9.41 -19.55 -13.87
C ILE A 38 8.73 -20.85 -14.34
N ARG A 39 7.97 -20.81 -15.44
CA ARG A 39 7.28 -21.99 -15.99
C ARG A 39 8.23 -23.14 -16.33
N ASN A 40 9.36 -22.84 -16.96
CA ASN A 40 10.37 -23.86 -17.26
C ASN A 40 10.99 -24.42 -15.98
N GLY A 41 11.26 -23.56 -14.98
CA GLY A 41 11.67 -24.00 -13.65
C GLY A 41 10.66 -24.95 -13.00
N GLN A 42 9.37 -24.62 -13.07
CA GLN A 42 8.27 -25.45 -12.57
C GLN A 42 8.19 -26.80 -13.27
N MET A 43 8.38 -26.84 -14.59
CA MET A 43 8.42 -28.09 -15.34
C MET A 43 9.59 -28.98 -14.89
N ILE A 44 10.79 -28.40 -14.74
CA ILE A 44 11.98 -29.11 -14.27
C ILE A 44 11.73 -29.69 -12.86
N MET A 45 11.24 -28.87 -11.93
CA MET A 45 10.97 -29.32 -10.56
C MET A 45 9.81 -30.32 -10.50
N GLY A 46 8.83 -30.22 -11.41
CA GLY A 46 7.78 -31.22 -11.60
C GLY A 46 8.32 -32.58 -12.02
N HIS A 47 9.28 -32.62 -12.95
CA HIS A 47 9.97 -33.87 -13.31
C HIS A 47 10.76 -34.46 -12.14
N VAL A 48 11.45 -33.63 -11.37
CA VAL A 48 12.18 -34.06 -10.16
C VAL A 48 11.21 -34.63 -9.12
N LYS A 49 10.08 -33.96 -8.87
CA LYS A 49 9.02 -34.43 -7.98
C LYS A 49 8.43 -35.77 -8.43
N HIS A 50 8.22 -35.96 -9.73
CA HIS A 50 7.75 -37.24 -10.29
C HIS A 50 8.79 -38.36 -10.18
N LYS A 51 10.09 -38.06 -10.37
CA LYS A 51 11.16 -39.03 -10.11
C LYS A 51 11.11 -39.48 -8.64
N LEU A 52 10.96 -38.56 -7.69
CA LEU A 52 10.87 -38.87 -6.26
C LEU A 52 9.69 -39.80 -5.91
N SER A 53 8.53 -39.66 -6.57
CA SER A 53 7.36 -40.51 -6.30
C SER A 53 7.52 -41.99 -6.68
N LYS A 54 8.52 -42.34 -7.50
CA LYS A 54 8.74 -43.74 -7.93
C LYS A 54 9.39 -44.62 -6.87
N TYR A 55 9.77 -44.05 -5.72
CA TYR A 55 10.61 -44.70 -4.71
C TYR A 55 9.92 -44.87 -3.35
N GLU A 56 8.58 -44.80 -3.28
CA GLU A 56 7.82 -45.07 -2.06
C GLU A 56 7.87 -46.57 -1.70
N LEU A 57 8.78 -46.95 -0.79
CA LEU A 57 8.80 -48.26 -0.13
C LEU A 57 9.00 -48.06 1.38
N GLN A 58 8.11 -48.66 2.20
CA GLN A 58 8.08 -48.80 3.68
C GLN A 58 8.71 -47.72 4.59
N ASP A 59 8.08 -47.42 5.73
CA ASP A 59 8.43 -46.36 6.69
C ASP A 59 9.91 -46.39 7.16
N THR A 60 10.77 -45.70 6.40
CA THR A 60 12.23 -45.64 6.58
C THR A 60 12.65 -44.17 6.65
N PRO A 61 13.82 -43.85 7.25
CA PRO A 61 14.39 -42.50 7.20
C PRO A 61 14.51 -41.92 5.78
N THR A 62 14.60 -42.78 4.77
CA THR A 62 14.55 -42.45 3.33
C THR A 62 13.24 -41.78 2.94
N ASN A 63 12.11 -42.33 3.36
CA ASN A 63 10.80 -41.78 3.04
C ASN A 63 10.59 -40.42 3.70
N LYS A 64 11.10 -40.21 4.92
CA LYS A 64 11.05 -38.91 5.59
C LYS A 64 11.78 -37.82 4.81
N LEU A 65 12.98 -38.11 4.29
CA LEU A 65 13.72 -37.16 3.43
C LEU A 65 13.01 -36.92 2.10
N ILE A 66 12.54 -37.97 1.42
CA ILE A 66 11.80 -37.85 0.16
C ILE A 66 10.55 -37.00 0.34
N GLN A 67 9.80 -37.22 1.43
CA GLN A 67 8.63 -36.44 1.79
C GLN A 67 9.02 -34.97 2.05
N TYR A 68 10.07 -34.73 2.85
CA TYR A 68 10.58 -33.37 3.09
C TYR A 68 10.95 -32.65 1.78
N VAL A 69 11.67 -33.31 0.87
CA VAL A 69 12.04 -32.75 -0.44
C VAL A 69 10.77 -32.43 -1.27
N ARG A 70 9.77 -33.31 -1.28
CA ARG A 70 8.49 -33.05 -1.96
C ARG A 70 7.73 -31.87 -1.35
N GLU A 71 7.75 -31.74 -0.04
CA GLU A 71 7.13 -30.62 0.67
C GLU A 71 7.80 -29.30 0.32
N ILE A 72 9.14 -29.22 0.35
CA ILE A 72 9.85 -27.99 -0.01
C ILE A 72 9.72 -27.65 -1.51
N ILE A 73 9.64 -28.64 -2.41
CA ILE A 73 9.30 -28.41 -3.83
C ILE A 73 7.89 -27.81 -3.93
N THR A 74 6.92 -28.36 -3.21
CA THR A 74 5.53 -27.87 -3.25
C THR A 74 5.42 -26.45 -2.67
N LYS A 75 6.21 -26.13 -1.64
CA LYS A 75 6.27 -24.78 -1.05
C LYS A 75 6.86 -23.74 -2.01
N LEU A 76 7.75 -24.12 -2.96
CA LEU A 76 8.31 -23.19 -3.95
C LEU A 76 7.21 -22.47 -4.75
N ASP A 77 6.14 -23.18 -5.11
CA ASP A 77 5.04 -22.64 -5.93
C ASP A 77 4.07 -21.73 -5.15
N THR A 78 4.09 -21.80 -3.82
CA THR A 78 3.12 -21.08 -2.96
C THR A 78 3.62 -19.75 -2.40
N THR A 79 4.94 -19.49 -2.46
CA THR A 79 5.57 -18.45 -1.62
C THR A 79 5.42 -17.02 -2.15
N ILE A 80 4.83 -16.80 -3.33
CA ILE A 80 4.95 -15.50 -4.02
C ILE A 80 3.64 -15.10 -4.72
N LYS A 81 2.71 -14.48 -3.96
CA LYS A 81 1.41 -14.02 -4.50
C LYS A 81 0.97 -12.60 -4.08
N LYS A 82 1.71 -11.90 -3.21
CA LYS A 82 1.29 -10.55 -2.77
C LYS A 82 1.57 -9.55 -3.90
N LYS A 83 0.51 -9.05 -4.55
CA LYS A 83 0.60 -7.96 -5.54
C LYS A 83 1.01 -6.66 -4.85
N SER A 84 1.80 -5.84 -5.55
CA SER A 84 2.09 -4.46 -5.17
C SER A 84 0.87 -3.58 -5.44
N THR A 85 0.65 -2.59 -4.59
CA THR A 85 -0.56 -1.74 -4.59
C THR A 85 -0.17 -0.29 -4.85
N VAL A 86 -0.84 0.33 -5.83
CA VAL A 86 -0.67 1.74 -6.17
C VAL A 86 -1.98 2.45 -5.82
N GLY A 87 -1.99 3.20 -4.71
CA GLY A 87 -3.16 3.95 -4.28
C GLY A 87 -3.28 5.28 -5.03
N VAL A 88 -4.41 5.54 -5.69
CA VAL A 88 -4.68 6.78 -6.44
C VAL A 88 -5.57 7.68 -5.61
N PHE A 89 -5.02 8.79 -5.15
CA PHE A 89 -5.66 9.78 -4.27
C PHE A 89 -5.90 11.08 -4.99
N GLY A 90 -6.90 11.83 -4.56
CA GLY A 90 -7.19 13.14 -5.10
C GLY A 90 -8.63 13.55 -4.83
N LYS A 91 -8.88 14.86 -4.89
CA LYS A 91 -10.22 15.42 -4.73
C LYS A 91 -11.19 14.81 -5.76
N THR A 92 -12.46 14.70 -5.38
CA THR A 92 -13.53 14.40 -6.35
C THR A 92 -13.48 15.39 -7.51
N GLY A 93 -13.59 14.88 -8.75
CA GLY A 93 -13.47 15.70 -9.96
C GLY A 93 -12.04 16.00 -10.43
N ALA A 94 -10.99 15.58 -9.69
CA ALA A 94 -9.60 15.77 -10.11
C ALA A 94 -9.19 14.90 -11.33
N GLY A 95 -10.05 13.98 -11.78
CA GLY A 95 -9.81 13.13 -12.96
C GLY A 95 -9.10 11.81 -12.66
N LYS A 96 -9.27 11.23 -11.47
CA LYS A 96 -8.67 9.94 -11.07
C LYS A 96 -9.14 8.79 -11.97
N SER A 97 -10.44 8.60 -12.09
CA SER A 97 -11.02 7.49 -12.86
C SER A 97 -10.75 7.66 -14.37
N SER A 98 -10.81 8.88 -14.90
CA SER A 98 -10.41 9.20 -16.29
C SER A 98 -8.91 8.96 -16.55
N LEU A 99 -8.05 9.15 -15.56
CA LEU A 99 -6.63 8.81 -15.66
C LEU A 99 -6.43 7.29 -15.71
N ILE A 100 -7.12 6.53 -14.85
CA ILE A 100 -7.05 5.07 -14.83
C ILE A 100 -7.56 4.49 -16.16
N ASN A 101 -8.71 4.94 -16.67
CA ASN A 101 -9.23 4.55 -17.97
C ASN A 101 -8.21 4.79 -19.10
N ALA A 102 -7.62 5.98 -19.16
CA ALA A 102 -6.60 6.31 -20.16
C ALA A 102 -5.34 5.42 -20.05
N ILE A 103 -4.91 5.04 -18.83
CA ILE A 103 -3.82 4.09 -18.62
C ILE A 103 -4.21 2.69 -19.12
N LEU A 104 -5.44 2.25 -18.89
CA LEU A 104 -5.91 0.96 -19.38
C LEU A 104 -6.11 0.94 -20.90
N GLY A 105 -6.25 2.11 -21.52
CA GLY A 105 -6.62 2.23 -22.93
C GLY A 105 -8.13 2.09 -23.15
N GLU A 106 -8.90 2.24 -22.08
CA GLU A 106 -10.37 2.21 -22.08
C GLU A 106 -10.91 3.64 -21.98
N THR A 107 -12.14 3.86 -22.44
CA THR A 107 -12.83 5.16 -22.28
C THR A 107 -13.70 5.17 -21.02
N ASP A 108 -14.48 4.11 -20.83
CA ASP A 108 -15.62 4.10 -19.90
C ASP A 108 -15.65 2.88 -18.97
N LEU A 109 -14.50 2.29 -18.62
CA LEU A 109 -14.48 1.14 -17.70
C LEU A 109 -14.80 1.55 -16.26
N LEU A 110 -14.05 2.50 -15.71
CA LEU A 110 -14.37 3.12 -14.42
C LEU A 110 -15.28 4.30 -14.71
N PRO A 111 -16.43 4.40 -14.04
CA PRO A 111 -17.41 5.37 -14.44
C PRO A 111 -16.99 6.77 -13.99
N SER A 112 -16.91 7.69 -14.94
CA SER A 112 -16.36 9.04 -14.77
C SER A 112 -17.49 10.08 -14.70
N GLY A 113 -18.23 10.08 -13.60
CA GLY A 113 -19.36 11.02 -13.43
C GLY A 113 -18.93 12.50 -13.36
N THR A 114 -19.75 13.36 -13.94
CA THR A 114 -19.57 14.82 -13.99
C THR A 114 -20.40 15.58 -12.95
N LEU A 115 -21.35 14.94 -12.26
CA LEU A 115 -22.35 15.60 -11.40
C LEU A 115 -22.37 15.12 -9.94
N CYS A 116 -22.24 13.80 -9.69
CA CYS A 116 -22.23 13.20 -8.34
C CYS A 116 -20.86 12.61 -8.02
N ALA A 117 -20.49 12.52 -6.73
CA ALA A 117 -19.24 11.85 -6.34
C ALA A 117 -19.25 10.39 -6.81
N CYS A 118 -18.41 10.06 -7.78
CA CYS A 118 -18.55 8.84 -8.60
C CYS A 118 -17.96 7.57 -7.97
N THR A 119 -17.16 7.72 -6.92
CA THR A 119 -16.39 6.62 -6.33
C THR A 119 -16.68 6.59 -4.85
N SER A 120 -17.89 6.18 -4.51
CA SER A 120 -18.26 5.94 -3.12
C SER A 120 -17.64 4.63 -2.60
N VAL A 121 -17.18 3.76 -3.52
CA VAL A 121 -16.62 2.42 -3.28
C VAL A 121 -15.13 2.37 -3.67
N ILE A 122 -14.32 1.60 -2.95
CA ILE A 122 -12.93 1.32 -3.33
C ILE A 122 -12.92 0.43 -4.56
N ILE A 123 -12.38 0.93 -5.67
CA ILE A 123 -12.22 0.15 -6.91
C ILE A 123 -10.76 -0.27 -7.04
N GLN A 124 -10.52 -1.57 -7.19
CA GLN A 124 -9.21 -2.16 -7.41
C GLN A 124 -9.16 -2.64 -8.86
N VAL A 125 -8.09 -2.33 -9.58
CA VAL A 125 -7.91 -2.73 -10.98
C VAL A 125 -6.62 -3.52 -11.11
N GLY A 126 -6.70 -4.72 -11.67
CA GLY A 126 -5.57 -5.59 -11.96
C GLY A 126 -5.67 -6.27 -13.33
N ALA A 127 -4.67 -7.06 -13.69
CA ALA A 127 -4.72 -7.87 -14.90
C ALA A 127 -5.55 -9.14 -14.72
N ASN A 128 -6.40 -9.43 -15.71
CA ASN A 128 -6.94 -10.76 -15.94
C ASN A 128 -5.86 -11.61 -16.64
N LEU A 129 -5.55 -12.76 -16.06
CA LEU A 129 -4.50 -13.66 -16.53
C LEU A 129 -5.05 -14.99 -17.07
N THR A 130 -6.37 -15.21 -17.01
CA THR A 130 -6.98 -16.51 -17.36
C THR A 130 -7.57 -16.53 -18.76
N ASP A 131 -8.21 -15.44 -19.17
CA ASP A 131 -8.89 -15.31 -20.46
C ASP A 131 -8.87 -13.84 -20.93
N PHE A 132 -9.63 -13.55 -21.99
CA PHE A 132 -9.70 -12.23 -22.62
C PHE A 132 -10.92 -11.41 -22.16
N ASN A 133 -11.64 -11.85 -21.14
CA ASN A 133 -12.82 -11.15 -20.65
C ASN A 133 -12.44 -10.10 -19.60
N TYR A 134 -13.30 -9.11 -19.44
CA TYR A 134 -13.30 -8.23 -18.28
C TYR A 134 -14.07 -8.93 -17.17
N THR A 135 -13.53 -8.96 -15.96
CA THR A 135 -14.23 -9.55 -14.81
C THR A 135 -14.31 -8.55 -13.66
N ALA A 136 -15.37 -8.62 -12.87
CA ALA A 136 -15.48 -7.87 -11.63
C ALA A 136 -15.85 -8.81 -10.47
N GLU A 137 -15.19 -8.63 -9.33
CA GLU A 137 -15.48 -9.27 -8.07
C GLU A 137 -15.97 -8.22 -7.09
N ILE A 138 -17.25 -8.30 -6.70
CA ILE A 138 -17.91 -7.35 -5.79
C ILE A 138 -17.95 -7.97 -4.39
N GLU A 139 -17.24 -7.34 -3.46
CA GLU A 139 -17.23 -7.70 -2.05
C GLU A 139 -18.23 -6.81 -1.29
N PHE A 140 -19.13 -7.42 -0.53
CA PHE A 140 -20.09 -6.72 0.30
C PHE A 140 -19.61 -6.59 1.75
N ILE A 141 -20.14 -5.62 2.49
CA ILE A 141 -20.02 -5.59 3.95
C ILE A 141 -20.85 -6.71 4.57
N SER A 142 -20.63 -7.02 5.84
CA SER A 142 -21.44 -8.02 6.55
C SER A 142 -22.84 -7.51 6.89
N LYS A 143 -23.80 -8.43 7.06
CA LYS A 143 -25.18 -8.12 7.50
C LYS A 143 -25.18 -7.27 8.79
N LYS A 144 -24.28 -7.58 9.72
CA LYS A 144 -24.13 -6.84 10.98
C LYS A 144 -23.62 -5.41 10.76
N GLU A 145 -22.59 -5.23 9.94
CA GLU A 145 -22.07 -3.90 9.61
C GLU A 145 -23.13 -3.04 8.95
N TRP A 146 -23.95 -3.62 8.06
CA TRP A 146 -25.05 -2.90 7.43
C TRP A 146 -26.16 -2.54 8.42
N GLU A 147 -26.57 -3.48 9.28
CA GLU A 147 -27.56 -3.22 10.33
C GLU A 147 -27.11 -2.09 11.27
N ASP A 148 -25.85 -2.12 11.70
CA ASP A 148 -25.27 -1.06 12.54
C ASP A 148 -25.21 0.29 11.80
N GLU A 149 -24.93 0.27 10.49
CA GLU A 149 -24.98 1.48 9.66
C GLU A 149 -26.41 2.02 9.50
N LEU A 150 -27.39 1.17 9.23
CA LEU A 150 -28.82 1.55 9.14
C LEU A 150 -29.33 2.20 10.42
N LYS A 151 -28.97 1.66 11.59
CA LYS A 151 -29.31 2.31 12.89
C LYS A 151 -28.79 3.74 12.93
N MET A 152 -27.60 4.00 12.42
CA MET A 152 -27.04 5.35 12.37
C MET A 152 -27.78 6.23 11.36
N LEU A 153 -28.07 5.71 10.16
CA LEU A 153 -28.76 6.47 9.11
C LEU A 153 -30.18 6.86 9.51
N LEU A 154 -30.98 5.91 10.01
CA LEU A 154 -32.35 6.17 10.45
C LEU A 154 -32.40 7.18 11.61
N ASN A 155 -31.46 7.07 12.55
CA ASN A 155 -31.33 8.07 13.62
C ASN A 155 -31.07 9.47 13.08
N VAL A 156 -30.22 9.62 12.05
CA VAL A 156 -29.99 10.92 11.38
C VAL A 156 -31.25 11.42 10.66
N LEU A 157 -32.02 10.52 10.03
CA LEU A 157 -33.23 10.90 9.32
C LEU A 157 -34.37 11.34 10.25
N SER A 158 -34.37 10.82 11.48
CA SER A 158 -35.38 11.10 12.51
C SER A 158 -35.07 12.37 13.33
N GLU A 159 -33.96 13.08 13.04
CA GLU A 159 -33.60 14.35 13.70
C GLU A 159 -34.47 15.51 13.16
N ASP A 160 -35.30 16.09 14.04
CA ASP A 160 -36.17 17.24 13.75
C ASP A 160 -35.49 18.60 14.01
N GLY A 161 -35.81 19.63 13.19
CA GLY A 161 -35.56 21.05 13.49
C GLY A 161 -34.25 21.69 13.00
N GLU A 162 -33.89 22.85 13.60
CA GLU A 162 -32.66 23.64 13.34
C GLU A 162 -31.34 22.87 13.65
N GLU A 163 -31.41 21.60 14.07
CA GLU A 163 -30.29 20.70 14.41
C GLU A 163 -29.88 19.74 13.27
N LYS A 164 -30.56 19.78 12.12
CA LYS A 164 -30.30 18.96 10.94
C LYS A 164 -29.05 19.37 10.14
N ASP A 165 -27.99 18.55 10.11
CA ASP A 165 -26.89 18.75 9.15
C ASP A 165 -27.34 18.32 7.77
N ASN A 166 -27.69 19.30 6.94
CA ASN A 166 -28.18 19.06 5.59
C ASN A 166 -27.26 18.15 4.77
N ALA A 167 -25.94 18.18 4.97
CA ALA A 167 -25.03 17.30 4.24
C ALA A 167 -25.09 15.85 4.72
N ILE A 168 -25.14 15.64 6.05
CA ILE A 168 -25.23 14.30 6.64
C ILE A 168 -26.62 13.70 6.38
N PHE A 169 -27.67 14.53 6.50
CA PHE A 169 -29.03 14.13 6.17
C PHE A 169 -29.17 13.78 4.69
N SER A 170 -28.65 14.60 3.78
CA SER A 170 -28.65 14.30 2.34
C SER A 170 -27.97 12.96 2.08
N THR A 171 -26.79 12.72 2.68
CA THR A 171 -26.07 11.45 2.50
C THR A 171 -26.85 10.25 3.05
N ALA A 172 -27.49 10.40 4.21
CA ALA A 172 -28.29 9.33 4.80
C ALA A 172 -29.53 9.02 3.95
N ASN A 173 -30.19 10.07 3.46
CA ASN A 173 -31.33 9.97 2.56
C ASN A 173 -30.93 9.30 1.24
N GLU A 174 -29.84 9.74 0.62
CA GLU A 174 -29.28 9.17 -0.62
C GLU A 174 -29.00 7.67 -0.47
N LYS A 175 -28.38 7.23 0.63
CA LYS A 175 -28.08 5.82 0.85
C LYS A 175 -29.32 4.94 1.00
N ILE A 176 -30.28 5.40 1.81
CA ILE A 176 -31.52 4.63 2.01
C ILE A 176 -32.33 4.62 0.71
N THR A 177 -32.42 5.75 0.02
CA THR A 177 -33.12 5.87 -1.26
C THR A 177 -32.46 5.02 -2.34
N ALA A 178 -31.13 4.96 -2.39
CA ALA A 178 -30.37 4.13 -3.32
C ALA A 178 -30.72 2.64 -3.18
N MET A 179 -30.75 2.12 -1.95
CA MET A 179 -31.01 0.70 -1.67
C MET A 179 -32.47 0.30 -1.69
N TYR A 180 -33.36 1.17 -1.19
CA TYR A 180 -34.75 0.80 -0.85
C TYR A 180 -35.81 1.68 -1.52
N GLY A 181 -35.40 2.65 -2.33
CA GLY A 181 -36.30 3.61 -2.95
C GLY A 181 -36.76 4.71 -2.00
N GLU A 182 -37.57 5.63 -2.51
CA GLU A 182 -38.03 6.80 -1.74
C GLU A 182 -38.85 6.41 -0.50
N GLU A 183 -39.54 5.27 -0.53
CA GLU A 183 -40.33 4.80 0.62
C GLU A 183 -39.46 4.27 1.76
N GLY A 184 -38.23 3.85 1.47
CA GLY A 184 -37.33 3.25 2.46
C GLY A 184 -36.99 4.18 3.62
N VAL A 185 -37.04 5.50 3.43
CA VAL A 185 -36.75 6.50 4.47
C VAL A 185 -37.80 6.52 5.58
N PHE A 186 -38.97 5.94 5.34
CA PHE A 186 -40.09 5.85 6.31
C PHE A 186 -40.20 4.46 6.95
N MET A 187 -39.36 3.51 6.56
CA MET A 187 -39.41 2.13 7.03
C MET A 187 -38.64 1.90 8.34
N THR A 188 -39.02 0.87 9.08
CA THR A 188 -38.27 0.44 10.26
C THR A 188 -37.04 -0.37 9.88
N ILE A 189 -36.09 -0.52 10.81
CA ILE A 189 -34.91 -1.36 10.56
C ILE A 189 -35.28 -2.81 10.25
N ASP A 190 -36.32 -3.35 10.91
CA ASP A 190 -36.78 -4.72 10.69
C ASP A 190 -37.39 -4.87 9.29
N ASP A 191 -38.05 -3.83 8.78
CA ASP A 191 -38.57 -3.81 7.41
C ASP A 191 -37.46 -3.73 6.37
N LEU A 192 -36.45 -2.88 6.61
CA LEU A 192 -35.31 -2.70 5.71
C LEU A 192 -34.40 -3.94 5.66
N MET A 193 -34.29 -4.67 6.77
CA MET A 193 -33.45 -5.86 6.88
C MET A 193 -34.12 -7.17 6.43
N LYS A 194 -35.36 -7.11 5.89
CA LYS A 194 -36.02 -8.28 5.28
C LYS A 194 -35.22 -8.78 4.08
N ASP A 195 -35.08 -10.10 3.99
CA ASP A 195 -34.28 -10.73 2.93
C ASP A 195 -34.83 -10.40 1.51
N ASP A 196 -36.13 -10.12 1.37
CA ASP A 196 -36.77 -9.72 0.10
C ASP A 196 -36.12 -8.45 -0.52
N ASN A 197 -35.63 -7.53 0.31
CA ASN A 197 -34.95 -6.31 -0.14
C ASN A 197 -33.56 -6.56 -0.76
N PHE A 198 -33.05 -7.79 -0.62
CA PHE A 198 -31.73 -8.20 -1.13
C PHE A 198 -31.84 -9.29 -2.22
N SER A 199 -33.03 -9.46 -2.80
CA SER A 199 -33.33 -10.47 -3.82
C SER A 199 -32.44 -10.38 -5.07
N GLU A 200 -32.06 -9.16 -5.46
CA GLU A 200 -31.14 -8.88 -6.59
C GLU A 200 -29.65 -9.02 -6.22
N ILE A 201 -29.34 -9.08 -4.92
CA ILE A 201 -27.99 -9.26 -4.37
C ILE A 201 -27.94 -10.40 -3.34
N PRO A 202 -28.36 -11.62 -3.71
CA PRO A 202 -28.43 -12.76 -2.78
C PRO A 202 -27.05 -13.14 -2.20
N GLU A 203 -25.97 -12.75 -2.88
CA GLU A 203 -24.59 -12.97 -2.42
C GLU A 203 -24.28 -12.19 -1.13
N PHE A 204 -24.88 -11.02 -0.92
CA PHE A 204 -24.77 -10.27 0.33
C PHE A 204 -25.31 -11.08 1.52
N LEU A 205 -26.50 -11.68 1.38
CA LEU A 205 -27.12 -12.51 2.43
C LEU A 205 -26.29 -13.76 2.76
N ARG A 206 -25.58 -14.29 1.78
CA ARG A 206 -24.72 -15.49 1.92
C ARG A 206 -23.29 -15.15 2.36
N SER A 207 -22.95 -13.87 2.52
CA SER A 207 -21.58 -13.41 2.73
C SER A 207 -20.61 -13.92 1.66
N GLN A 208 -21.04 -13.89 0.39
CA GLN A 208 -20.26 -14.32 -0.77
C GLN A 208 -19.95 -13.14 -1.70
N THR A 209 -18.87 -13.27 -2.47
CA THR A 209 -18.49 -12.32 -3.50
C THR A 209 -19.33 -12.55 -4.75
N LYS A 210 -19.90 -11.48 -5.32
CA LYS A 210 -20.56 -11.54 -6.64
C LYS A 210 -19.51 -11.43 -7.74
N LYS A 211 -19.60 -12.29 -8.76
CA LYS A 211 -18.68 -12.30 -9.90
C LYS A 211 -19.42 -11.95 -11.18
N LEU A 212 -18.87 -11.00 -11.93
CA LEU A 212 -19.36 -10.58 -13.24
C LEU A 212 -18.28 -10.84 -14.28
N THR A 213 -18.69 -11.13 -15.52
CA THR A 213 -17.79 -11.40 -16.64
C THR A 213 -18.43 -10.86 -17.91
N CYS A 214 -17.69 -10.04 -18.65
CA CYS A 214 -18.16 -9.38 -19.87
C CYS A 214 -17.04 -9.37 -20.93
N GLU A 215 -17.41 -9.32 -22.20
CA GLU A 215 -16.44 -9.25 -23.30
C GLU A 215 -15.92 -7.83 -23.52
N LYS A 216 -16.69 -6.80 -23.14
CA LYS A 216 -16.35 -5.39 -23.33
C LYS A 216 -16.30 -4.62 -22.02
N ALA A 217 -15.41 -3.63 -21.96
CA ALA A 217 -15.30 -2.71 -20.84
C ALA A 217 -16.60 -1.95 -20.55
N SER A 218 -17.29 -1.47 -21.59
CA SER A 218 -18.55 -0.72 -21.45
C SER A 218 -19.67 -1.56 -20.83
N GLU A 219 -19.81 -2.83 -21.27
CA GLU A 219 -20.80 -3.76 -20.73
C GLU A 219 -20.53 -4.07 -19.26
N LEU A 220 -19.25 -4.22 -18.88
CA LEU A 220 -18.90 -4.40 -17.47
C LEU A 220 -19.19 -3.13 -16.67
N SER A 221 -18.86 -1.94 -17.20
CA SER A 221 -19.16 -0.65 -16.56
C SER A 221 -20.64 -0.48 -16.27
N ASP A 222 -21.50 -0.80 -17.24
CA ASP A 222 -22.96 -0.74 -17.10
C ASP A 222 -23.44 -1.69 -15.99
N GLN A 223 -22.91 -2.92 -15.94
CA GLN A 223 -23.29 -3.90 -14.91
C GLN A 223 -22.76 -3.54 -13.51
N ILE A 224 -21.57 -2.95 -13.39
CA ILE A 224 -21.03 -2.53 -12.09
C ILE A 224 -21.64 -1.20 -11.62
N GLY A 225 -22.28 -0.43 -12.51
CA GLY A 225 -22.78 0.92 -12.24
C GLY A 225 -23.61 1.02 -10.95
N CYS A 226 -24.59 0.13 -10.77
CA CYS A 226 -25.44 0.09 -9.57
C CYS A 226 -24.67 -0.22 -8.28
N TYR A 227 -23.49 -0.83 -8.36
CA TYR A 227 -22.64 -1.18 -7.21
C TYR A 227 -21.63 -0.09 -6.85
N VAL A 228 -21.36 0.88 -7.73
CA VAL A 228 -20.30 1.88 -7.51
C VAL A 228 -20.78 3.33 -7.61
N GLN A 229 -21.91 3.57 -8.27
CA GLN A 229 -22.51 4.90 -8.47
C GLN A 229 -23.93 5.01 -7.94
N HIS A 230 -24.29 6.24 -7.59
CA HIS A 230 -25.68 6.63 -7.39
C HIS A 230 -26.32 6.99 -8.73
N ASP A 231 -27.53 6.47 -8.99
CA ASP A 231 -28.37 6.83 -10.12
C ASP A 231 -29.72 7.34 -9.64
N ASP A 232 -29.95 8.65 -9.76
CA ASP A 232 -31.22 9.30 -9.37
C ASP A 232 -32.41 8.79 -10.20
N SER A 233 -32.15 8.23 -11.38
CA SER A 233 -33.17 7.67 -12.28
C SER A 233 -33.72 6.33 -11.78
N ASN A 234 -33.00 5.66 -10.86
CA ASN A 234 -33.29 4.29 -10.43
C ASN A 234 -33.25 4.15 -8.89
N PRO A 235 -34.12 4.85 -8.15
CA PRO A 235 -34.21 4.71 -6.70
C PRO A 235 -34.61 3.28 -6.32
N GLY A 236 -33.90 2.68 -5.36
CA GLY A 236 -34.07 1.28 -4.96
C GLY A 236 -33.30 0.25 -5.80
N GLY A 237 -32.62 0.68 -6.87
CA GLY A 237 -31.81 -0.18 -7.74
C GLY A 237 -30.31 0.03 -7.60
N CYS A 238 -29.85 0.76 -6.57
CA CYS A 238 -28.44 1.13 -6.38
C CYS A 238 -27.87 0.48 -5.11
N TYR A 239 -27.02 -0.53 -5.29
CA TYR A 239 -26.46 -1.36 -4.21
C TYR A 239 -25.16 -0.85 -3.63
N TRP A 240 -24.60 0.23 -4.15
CA TRP A 240 -23.34 0.78 -3.67
C TRP A 240 -23.27 0.94 -2.14
N PRO A 241 -24.33 1.25 -1.35
CA PRO A 241 -24.20 1.42 0.11
C PRO A 241 -23.72 0.18 0.86
N VAL A 242 -24.04 -1.03 0.38
CA VAL A 242 -23.61 -2.30 1.00
C VAL A 242 -22.33 -2.87 0.39
N VAL A 243 -21.75 -2.21 -0.61
CA VAL A 243 -20.52 -2.64 -1.26
C VAL A 243 -19.30 -2.15 -0.48
N LYS A 244 -18.42 -3.09 -0.16
CA LYS A 244 -17.13 -2.87 0.51
C LYS A 244 -16.04 -2.52 -0.50
N SER A 245 -15.87 -3.33 -1.54
CA SER A 245 -14.91 -3.08 -2.61
C SER A 245 -15.31 -3.78 -3.91
N VAL A 246 -14.82 -3.26 -5.04
CA VAL A 246 -14.96 -3.90 -6.36
C VAL A 246 -13.56 -4.14 -6.93
N THR A 247 -13.26 -5.37 -7.30
CA THR A 247 -12.00 -5.72 -7.98
C THR A 247 -12.26 -6.05 -9.43
N ILE A 248 -11.77 -5.20 -10.33
CA ILE A 248 -11.89 -5.34 -11.78
C ILE A 248 -10.60 -5.95 -12.33
N ASN A 249 -10.71 -7.07 -13.03
CA ASN A 249 -9.59 -7.64 -13.78
C ASN A 249 -9.78 -7.38 -15.27
N VAL A 250 -8.78 -6.72 -15.86
CA VAL A 250 -8.80 -6.22 -17.23
C VAL A 250 -7.91 -7.10 -18.12
N PRO A 251 -8.34 -7.48 -19.33
CA PRO A 251 -7.49 -8.22 -20.26
C PRO A 251 -6.38 -7.33 -20.85
N TYR A 252 -5.40 -7.92 -21.53
CA TYR A 252 -4.35 -7.22 -22.30
C TYR A 252 -3.44 -6.24 -21.54
N CYS A 253 -3.52 -6.16 -20.21
CA CYS A 253 -2.68 -5.28 -19.38
C CYS A 253 -1.61 -6.02 -18.56
N LYS A 254 -1.38 -7.31 -18.86
CA LYS A 254 -0.39 -8.16 -18.17
C LYS A 254 0.99 -7.50 -18.06
N GLU A 255 1.44 -6.85 -19.13
CA GLU A 255 2.78 -6.25 -19.17
C GLU A 255 3.02 -5.19 -18.08
N PHE A 256 1.97 -4.55 -17.55
CA PHE A 256 2.09 -3.50 -16.52
C PHE A 256 1.19 -3.69 -15.28
N LEU A 257 0.24 -4.65 -15.24
CA LEU A 257 -0.66 -4.91 -14.09
C LEU A 257 -0.69 -6.36 -13.59
N GLU A 258 0.18 -7.25 -14.07
CA GLU A 258 0.21 -8.65 -13.61
C GLU A 258 0.38 -8.77 -12.09
N HIS A 259 1.39 -8.07 -11.55
CA HIS A 259 1.71 -8.03 -10.12
C HIS A 259 1.36 -6.69 -9.45
N ILE A 260 0.56 -5.86 -10.11
CA ILE A 260 0.16 -4.55 -9.60
C ILE A 260 -1.37 -4.46 -9.49
N LEU A 261 -1.84 -3.86 -8.41
CA LEU A 261 -3.22 -3.41 -8.25
C LEU A 261 -3.25 -1.88 -8.19
N LEU A 262 -3.90 -1.25 -9.17
CA LEU A 262 -4.26 0.16 -9.09
C LEU A 262 -5.50 0.28 -8.21
N VAL A 263 -5.45 1.10 -7.17
CA VAL A 263 -6.57 1.27 -6.24
C VAL A 263 -7.09 2.69 -6.36
N ASP A 264 -8.26 2.88 -6.97
CA ASP A 264 -8.96 4.16 -6.96
C ASP A 264 -9.58 4.35 -5.58
N LEU A 265 -9.06 5.34 -4.86
CA LEU A 265 -9.50 5.61 -3.49
C LEU A 265 -10.51 6.75 -3.49
N PRO A 266 -11.63 6.60 -2.75
CA PRO A 266 -12.69 7.60 -2.71
C PRO A 266 -12.13 8.98 -2.37
N GLY A 267 -12.66 10.01 -3.02
CA GLY A 267 -12.25 11.39 -2.78
C GLY A 267 -12.58 11.82 -1.34
N THR A 268 -12.03 12.96 -0.91
CA THR A 268 -12.26 13.54 0.42
C THR A 268 -13.72 13.95 0.73
N GLY A 269 -14.68 13.58 -0.11
CA GLY A 269 -16.08 14.00 -0.06
C GLY A 269 -17.11 12.93 0.32
N ASP A 270 -16.74 11.65 0.42
CA ASP A 270 -17.70 10.59 0.76
C ASP A 270 -17.83 10.44 2.29
N TYR A 271 -19.01 10.73 2.82
CA TYR A 271 -19.30 10.70 4.27
C TYR A 271 -19.80 9.32 4.69
N ASN A 272 -18.90 8.43 5.11
CA ASN A 272 -19.30 7.18 5.76
C ASN A 272 -18.28 6.69 6.78
N LYS A 273 -18.74 6.40 8.01
CA LYS A 273 -17.92 5.86 9.12
C LYS A 273 -17.17 4.59 8.71
N SER A 274 -17.84 3.63 8.05
CA SER A 274 -17.22 2.37 7.61
C SER A 274 -16.15 2.64 6.54
N ARG A 275 -16.43 3.54 5.58
CA ARG A 275 -15.54 3.83 4.45
C ARG A 275 -14.35 4.72 4.80
N ASP A 276 -14.51 5.56 5.80
CA ASP A 276 -13.46 6.46 6.28
C ASP A 276 -12.31 5.72 6.98
N GLN A 277 -12.58 4.57 7.59
CA GLN A 277 -11.54 3.68 8.11
C GLN A 277 -10.93 2.83 6.98
N MET A 278 -11.74 2.40 6.01
CA MET A 278 -11.30 1.54 4.92
C MET A 278 -10.21 2.19 4.04
N TRP A 279 -10.34 3.47 3.67
CA TRP A 279 -9.30 4.09 2.81
C TRP A 279 -7.97 4.26 3.55
N LYS A 280 -7.97 4.57 4.85
CA LYS A 280 -6.72 4.65 5.66
C LYS A 280 -6.05 3.30 5.77
N SER A 281 -6.83 2.25 6.03
CA SER A 281 -6.31 0.88 6.04
C SER A 281 -5.71 0.54 4.67
N LYS A 282 -6.41 0.88 3.58
CA LYS A 282 -5.93 0.61 2.23
C LYS A 282 -4.70 1.44 1.87
N LEU A 283 -4.59 2.67 2.38
CA LEU A 283 -3.41 3.51 2.24
C LEU A 283 -2.17 2.88 2.89
N ARG A 284 -2.32 2.29 4.09
CA ARG A 284 -1.23 1.60 4.80
C ARG A 284 -0.72 0.37 4.06
N GLU A 285 -1.57 -0.24 3.23
CA GLU A 285 -1.21 -1.34 2.34
C GLU A 285 -0.53 -0.87 1.05
N CYS A 286 -0.57 0.42 0.70
CA CYS A 286 -0.02 0.94 -0.56
C CYS A 286 1.50 0.95 -0.53
N SER A 287 2.13 0.23 -1.47
CA SER A 287 3.58 0.33 -1.72
C SER A 287 3.95 1.61 -2.46
N THR A 288 3.01 2.17 -3.23
CA THR A 288 3.18 3.42 -3.98
C THR A 288 1.91 4.25 -3.88
N VAL A 289 2.06 5.57 -3.76
CA VAL A 289 0.92 6.50 -3.63
C VAL A 289 0.96 7.53 -4.75
N TRP A 290 -0.11 7.61 -5.52
CA TRP A 290 -0.32 8.61 -6.56
C TRP A 290 -1.27 9.69 -6.06
N ILE A 291 -0.86 10.96 -6.13
CA ILE A 291 -1.67 12.11 -5.73
C ILE A 291 -2.06 12.88 -6.97
N VAL A 292 -3.35 12.91 -7.27
CA VAL A 292 -3.95 13.50 -8.46
C VAL A 292 -4.55 14.86 -8.08
N SER A 293 -4.09 15.91 -8.74
CA SER A 293 -4.61 17.27 -8.60
C SER A 293 -4.66 17.95 -9.97
N GLU A 294 -5.63 18.83 -10.18
CA GLU A 294 -5.72 19.61 -11.41
C GLU A 294 -4.50 20.55 -11.53
N ILE A 295 -3.92 20.68 -12.72
CA ILE A 295 -2.70 21.47 -12.91
C ILE A 295 -2.83 22.93 -12.46
N ASN A 296 -4.03 23.52 -12.61
CA ASN A 296 -4.31 24.89 -12.19
C ASN A 296 -4.21 25.08 -10.67
N ARG A 297 -4.29 24.00 -9.90
CA ARG A 297 -4.24 23.99 -8.44
C ARG A 297 -3.03 23.28 -7.86
N ALA A 298 -2.34 22.42 -8.61
CA ALA A 298 -1.26 21.55 -8.12
C ALA A 298 -0.25 22.21 -7.14
N GLY A 299 0.18 23.46 -7.42
CA GLY A 299 1.13 24.18 -6.57
C GLY A 299 0.54 24.93 -5.37
N SER A 300 -0.78 24.93 -5.18
CA SER A 300 -1.51 25.64 -4.11
C SER A 300 -2.72 24.89 -3.57
N ASP A 301 -2.87 23.61 -3.94
CA ASP A 301 -3.99 22.77 -3.54
C ASP A 301 -3.85 22.36 -2.08
N LYS A 302 -4.34 23.23 -1.19
CA LYS A 302 -4.26 23.00 0.27
C LYS A 302 -4.87 21.66 0.67
N GLU A 303 -5.95 21.24 0.03
CA GLU A 303 -6.61 19.96 0.36
C GLU A 303 -5.73 18.77 -0.01
N ALA A 304 -5.08 18.79 -1.18
CA ALA A 304 -4.14 17.73 -1.56
C ALA A 304 -2.91 17.70 -0.64
N TRP A 305 -2.35 18.86 -0.30
CA TRP A 305 -1.20 18.95 0.61
C TRP A 305 -1.53 18.55 2.05
N GLU A 306 -2.71 18.95 2.56
CA GLU A 306 -3.21 18.53 3.87
C GLU A 306 -3.49 17.02 3.92
N LEU A 307 -3.98 16.43 2.83
CA LEU A 307 -4.16 14.98 2.74
C LEU A 307 -2.81 14.28 2.88
N ILE A 308 -1.79 14.71 2.13
CA ILE A 308 -0.44 14.14 2.23
C ILE A 308 0.09 14.28 3.64
N SER A 309 0.07 15.49 4.22
CA SER A 309 0.64 15.75 5.55
C SER A 309 -0.05 14.94 6.63
N ASN A 310 -1.38 14.87 6.62
CA ASN A 310 -2.15 14.12 7.61
C ASN A 310 -1.99 12.60 7.46
N SER A 311 -1.60 12.12 6.27
CA SER A 311 -1.41 10.71 5.98
C SER A 311 0.05 10.26 5.99
N VAL A 312 1.04 11.14 6.23
CA VAL A 312 2.46 10.75 6.29
C VAL A 312 2.70 9.63 7.29
N GLY A 313 2.10 9.71 8.48
CA GLY A 313 2.21 8.66 9.49
C GLY A 313 1.67 7.32 9.00
N ASP A 314 0.52 7.34 8.31
CA ASP A 314 -0.12 6.15 7.72
C ASP A 314 0.68 5.59 6.53
N MET A 315 1.38 6.43 5.77
CA MET A 315 2.20 6.00 4.63
C MET A 315 3.58 5.49 5.05
N ALA A 316 4.22 6.16 6.02
CA ALA A 316 5.59 5.90 6.44
C ALA A 316 5.67 4.84 7.54
N GLN A 317 5.34 5.21 8.79
CA GLN A 317 5.55 4.33 9.94
C GLN A 317 4.42 3.31 10.11
N GLY A 318 3.18 3.73 9.85
CA GLY A 318 2.00 2.87 9.84
C GLY A 318 1.78 2.13 8.52
N GLY A 319 2.65 2.32 7.52
CA GLY A 319 2.50 1.76 6.17
C GLY A 319 3.80 1.24 5.57
N GLU A 320 3.76 0.94 4.27
CA GLU A 320 4.90 0.47 3.48
C GLU A 320 5.16 1.30 2.22
N CYS A 321 4.76 2.58 2.24
CA CYS A 321 4.91 3.46 1.09
C CYS A 321 6.38 3.72 0.77
N SER A 322 6.73 3.44 -0.48
CA SER A 322 8.08 3.43 -1.01
C SER A 322 8.24 4.40 -2.20
N SER A 323 7.16 4.99 -2.69
CA SER A 323 7.26 6.04 -3.70
C SER A 323 5.98 6.85 -3.71
N ILE A 324 6.14 8.15 -3.93
CA ILE A 324 5.05 9.09 -4.09
C ILE A 324 5.14 9.72 -5.49
N CYS A 325 4.04 9.71 -6.21
CA CYS A 325 3.93 10.30 -7.54
C CYS A 325 2.84 11.36 -7.55
N PHE A 326 3.21 12.61 -7.80
CA PHE A 326 2.25 13.70 -7.92
C PHE A 326 1.86 13.92 -9.39
N ILE A 327 0.58 13.76 -9.70
CA ILE A 327 0.04 13.78 -11.06
C ILE A 327 -0.83 15.02 -11.23
N CYS A 328 -0.36 15.94 -12.08
CA CYS A 328 -1.09 17.14 -12.46
C CYS A 328 -1.97 16.82 -13.68
N THR A 329 -3.29 16.71 -13.50
CA THR A 329 -4.26 16.38 -14.57
C THR A 329 -4.81 17.63 -15.27
N LYS A 330 -5.62 17.40 -16.32
CA LYS A 330 -6.30 18.45 -17.10
C LYS A 330 -5.32 19.47 -17.69
N THR A 331 -4.19 18.97 -18.18
CA THR A 331 -3.14 19.82 -18.76
C THR A 331 -3.55 20.47 -20.09
N ASP A 332 -4.57 19.91 -20.74
CA ASP A 332 -5.24 20.42 -21.94
C ASP A 332 -6.19 21.59 -21.67
N ASP A 333 -6.69 21.74 -20.43
CA ASP A 333 -7.57 22.84 -20.01
C ASP A 333 -6.74 24.11 -19.80
N ILE A 334 -6.58 24.86 -20.88
CA ILE A 334 -5.86 26.14 -20.91
C ILE A 334 -6.45 27.07 -21.96
N ASN A 335 -6.54 28.35 -21.61
CA ASN A 335 -6.70 29.43 -22.57
C ASN A 335 -5.33 30.04 -22.89
N PRO A 336 -4.75 29.83 -24.09
CA PRO A 336 -3.40 30.28 -24.41
C PRO A 336 -3.21 31.80 -24.27
N GLN A 337 -4.22 32.59 -24.65
CA GLN A 337 -4.13 34.06 -24.58
C GLN A 337 -4.04 34.55 -23.14
N ASN A 338 -4.92 34.04 -22.27
CA ASN A 338 -4.91 34.39 -20.85
C ASN A 338 -3.62 33.93 -20.16
N TYR A 339 -3.14 32.73 -20.51
CA TYR A 339 -1.90 32.18 -19.95
C TYR A 339 -0.66 32.99 -20.37
N MET A 340 -0.51 33.32 -21.65
CA MET A 340 0.62 34.11 -22.15
C MET A 340 0.62 35.51 -21.54
N ARG A 341 -0.55 36.17 -21.47
CA ARG A 341 -0.68 37.48 -20.83
C ARG A 341 -0.28 37.46 -19.36
N SER A 342 -0.79 36.51 -18.58
CA SER A 342 -0.47 36.39 -17.14
C SER A 342 0.98 35.99 -16.89
N SER A 343 1.56 35.16 -17.76
CA SER A 343 2.96 34.73 -17.67
C SER A 343 3.96 35.68 -18.31
N LYS A 344 3.47 36.79 -18.92
CA LYS A 344 4.26 37.78 -19.69
C LYS A 344 5.08 37.15 -20.83
N LEU A 345 4.49 36.18 -21.53
CA LEU A 345 5.08 35.48 -22.67
C LEU A 345 4.54 36.05 -23.98
N LYS A 346 5.34 35.95 -25.03
CA LYS A 346 5.01 36.32 -26.41
C LYS A 346 5.23 35.14 -27.36
N ASP A 347 4.72 35.26 -28.58
CA ASP A 347 4.83 34.19 -29.57
C ASP A 347 6.30 33.92 -29.93
N GLU A 348 7.16 34.94 -29.87
CA GLU A 348 8.60 34.82 -30.11
C GLU A 348 9.30 33.93 -29.07
N ASP A 349 8.82 33.91 -27.82
CA ASP A 349 9.38 33.06 -26.75
C ASP A 349 9.22 31.57 -27.06
N PHE A 350 8.26 31.23 -27.92
CA PHE A 350 7.98 29.86 -28.37
C PHE A 350 8.39 29.60 -29.82
N GLN A 351 8.99 30.58 -30.50
CA GLN A 351 9.34 30.51 -31.92
C GLN A 351 8.10 30.22 -32.80
N ILE A 352 6.95 30.81 -32.46
CA ILE A 352 5.69 30.67 -33.20
C ILE A 352 5.39 31.98 -33.92
N THR A 353 4.83 31.91 -35.13
CA THR A 353 4.43 33.06 -35.93
C THR A 353 2.97 32.93 -36.39
N PRO A 354 2.20 34.04 -36.50
CA PRO A 354 0.81 33.98 -36.98
C PRO A 354 0.62 33.38 -38.38
N VAL A 355 1.71 33.26 -39.14
CA VAL A 355 1.73 32.70 -40.51
C VAL A 355 1.87 31.16 -40.48
N ASP A 356 2.17 30.57 -39.33
CA ASP A 356 2.30 29.13 -39.18
C ASP A 356 1.00 28.39 -39.53
N SER A 357 1.12 27.31 -40.31
CA SER A 357 0.05 26.33 -40.45
C SER A 357 -0.32 25.79 -39.06
N GLN A 358 -1.62 25.80 -38.73
CA GLN A 358 -2.12 25.39 -37.41
C GLN A 358 -1.58 26.24 -36.24
N TYR A 359 -1.35 27.54 -36.47
CA TYR A 359 -0.89 28.50 -35.45
C TYR A 359 -1.60 28.34 -34.08
N ALA A 360 -2.92 28.22 -34.08
CA ALA A 360 -3.70 28.08 -32.84
C ALA A 360 -3.33 26.81 -32.04
N SER A 361 -3.17 25.67 -32.73
CA SER A 361 -2.76 24.39 -32.11
C SER A 361 -1.33 24.45 -31.61
N LYS A 362 -0.37 24.93 -32.43
CA LYS A 362 1.04 25.13 -32.01
C LYS A 362 1.14 26.01 -30.78
N LYS A 363 0.40 27.12 -30.77
CA LYS A 363 0.35 28.06 -29.64
C LYS A 363 -0.22 27.41 -28.38
N LYS A 364 -1.30 26.63 -28.51
CA LYS A 364 -1.88 25.89 -27.38
C LYS A 364 -0.89 24.86 -26.84
N THR A 365 -0.28 24.04 -27.70
CA THR A 365 0.73 23.04 -27.32
C THR A 365 1.93 23.66 -26.59
N ALA A 366 2.51 24.74 -27.11
CA ALA A 366 3.62 25.42 -26.44
C ALA A 366 3.24 25.97 -25.05
N CYS A 367 2.04 26.54 -24.93
CA CYS A 367 1.53 27.00 -23.63
C CYS A 367 1.34 25.84 -22.64
N ILE A 368 0.82 24.69 -23.09
CA ILE A 368 0.66 23.49 -22.25
C ILE A 368 2.02 23.03 -21.75
N LEU A 369 2.99 22.80 -22.65
CA LEU A 369 4.32 22.28 -22.30
C LEU A 369 5.05 23.21 -21.33
N HIS A 370 5.00 24.52 -21.57
CA HIS A 370 5.60 25.51 -20.69
C HIS A 370 4.90 25.57 -19.30
N ARG A 371 3.56 25.50 -19.25
CA ARG A 371 2.81 25.42 -17.98
C ARG A 371 3.14 24.13 -17.22
N ASN A 372 3.23 23.01 -17.91
CA ASN A 372 3.56 21.71 -17.35
C ASN A 372 4.95 21.72 -16.69
N ALA A 373 5.96 22.26 -17.37
CA ALA A 373 7.30 22.41 -16.81
C ALA A 373 7.30 23.27 -15.52
N LYS A 374 6.61 24.42 -15.53
CA LYS A 374 6.47 25.28 -14.34
C LYS A 374 5.72 24.60 -13.19
N ALA A 375 4.68 23.84 -13.50
CA ALA A 375 3.91 23.10 -12.50
C ALA A 375 4.79 22.06 -11.79
N LYS A 376 5.59 21.30 -12.54
CA LYS A 376 6.55 20.33 -11.98
C LYS A 376 7.55 20.97 -11.04
N GLU A 377 8.18 22.08 -11.44
CA GLU A 377 9.11 22.81 -10.58
C GLU A 377 8.44 23.30 -9.29
N LYS A 378 7.22 23.83 -9.39
CA LYS A 378 6.48 24.36 -8.24
C LYS A 378 6.10 23.25 -7.25
N VAL A 379 5.61 22.11 -7.75
CA VAL A 379 5.27 20.95 -6.91
C VAL A 379 6.52 20.40 -6.22
N LYS A 380 7.62 20.21 -6.94
CA LYS A 380 8.90 19.76 -6.34
C LYS A 380 9.39 20.71 -5.25
N LYS A 381 9.34 22.03 -5.50
CA LYS A 381 9.69 23.04 -4.49
C LYS A 381 8.80 22.96 -3.26
N ASN A 382 7.49 22.74 -3.42
CA ASN A 382 6.57 22.64 -2.30
C ASN A 382 6.83 21.41 -1.42
N VAL A 383 7.14 20.24 -2.00
CA VAL A 383 7.54 19.06 -1.20
C VAL A 383 8.77 19.35 -0.36
N LEU A 384 9.76 20.04 -0.95
CA LEU A 384 10.96 20.47 -0.25
C LEU A 384 10.69 21.52 0.85
N LEU A 385 9.45 21.98 1.04
CA LEU A 385 9.07 22.84 2.17
C LEU A 385 8.24 22.09 3.23
N GLN A 386 7.89 20.82 3.00
CA GLN A 386 7.10 20.02 3.93
C GLN A 386 8.01 19.23 4.88
N ASP A 387 8.26 19.77 6.08
CA ASP A 387 9.13 19.14 7.09
C ASP A 387 8.65 17.74 7.50
N GLN A 388 7.34 17.51 7.55
CA GLN A 388 6.77 16.19 7.86
C GLN A 388 7.14 15.13 6.81
N ILE A 389 7.22 15.49 5.53
CA ILE A 389 7.60 14.55 4.48
C ILE A 389 9.09 14.27 4.55
N LYS A 390 9.92 15.32 4.67
CA LYS A 390 11.38 15.19 4.79
C LYS A 390 11.86 14.38 6.00
N THR A 391 11.14 14.49 7.11
CA THR A 391 11.49 13.76 8.34
C THR A 391 11.16 12.27 8.27
N ASN A 392 10.22 11.87 7.39
CA ASN A 392 9.76 10.50 7.30
C ASN A 392 10.21 9.77 6.03
N PHE A 393 10.64 10.50 5.00
CA PHE A 393 11.03 9.96 3.70
C PHE A 393 12.31 10.59 3.16
N ASP A 394 13.14 9.76 2.51
CA ASP A 394 14.28 10.23 1.73
C ASP A 394 13.76 10.81 0.40
N CYS A 395 13.62 12.14 0.34
CA CYS A 395 12.95 12.84 -0.76
C CYS A 395 13.88 13.04 -1.97
N ASP A 396 14.53 11.97 -2.44
CA ASP A 396 15.25 11.99 -3.72
C ASP A 396 14.29 11.92 -4.92
N ASP A 397 14.83 12.08 -6.13
CA ASP A 397 14.03 12.01 -7.36
C ASP A 397 13.48 10.60 -7.63
N ASP A 398 14.00 9.56 -6.97
CA ASP A 398 13.51 8.18 -7.08
C ASP A 398 12.27 7.97 -6.18
N PHE A 399 12.21 8.62 -5.02
CA PHE A 399 11.06 8.59 -4.13
C PHE A 399 9.91 9.47 -4.61
N PHE A 400 10.16 10.73 -4.97
CA PHE A 400 9.13 11.71 -5.32
C PHE A 400 9.17 12.11 -6.80
N SER A 401 8.19 11.65 -7.58
CA SER A 401 8.06 11.97 -9.00
C SER A 401 6.89 12.91 -9.29
N VAL A 402 6.99 13.70 -10.37
CA VAL A 402 5.91 14.61 -10.79
C VAL A 402 5.63 14.45 -12.28
N PHE A 403 4.37 14.15 -12.60
CA PHE A 403 3.86 14.01 -13.97
C PHE A 403 2.79 15.05 -14.27
N THR A 404 2.67 15.40 -15.53
CA THR A 404 1.67 16.33 -16.05
C THR A 404 0.94 15.66 -17.18
N VAL A 405 -0.34 15.32 -16.98
CA VAL A 405 -1.10 14.44 -17.85
C VAL A 405 -2.35 15.06 -18.44
N SER A 406 -2.72 14.62 -19.63
CA SER A 406 -4.02 14.89 -20.25
C SER A 406 -4.62 13.57 -20.71
N SER A 407 -5.66 13.10 -20.02
CA SER A 407 -6.42 11.93 -20.47
C SER A 407 -7.14 12.24 -21.78
N GLU A 408 -7.70 13.45 -21.90
CA GLU A 408 -8.43 13.92 -23.08
C GLU A 408 -7.55 13.87 -24.35
N GLU A 409 -6.40 14.53 -24.35
CA GLU A 409 -5.51 14.56 -25.51
C GLU A 409 -4.84 13.19 -25.79
N PHE A 410 -4.86 12.26 -24.83
CA PHE A 410 -4.32 10.92 -25.04
C PHE A 410 -5.31 9.99 -25.76
N THR A 411 -6.61 10.13 -25.48
CA THR A 411 -7.67 9.30 -26.05
C THR A 411 -8.31 9.90 -27.30
N LYS A 412 -8.13 11.20 -27.54
CA LYS A 412 -8.68 11.92 -28.69
C LYS A 412 -8.14 11.40 -30.03
N GLU A 413 -9.02 11.35 -31.04
CA GLU A 413 -8.68 10.92 -32.40
C GLU A 413 -7.70 11.88 -33.11
N ASP A 414 -7.91 13.20 -32.95
CA ASP A 414 -7.04 14.26 -33.49
C ASP A 414 -6.49 15.13 -32.35
N PRO A 415 -5.42 14.67 -31.67
CA PRO A 415 -4.83 15.37 -30.54
C PRO A 415 -3.84 16.45 -31.00
N ILE A 416 -3.78 17.54 -30.23
CA ILE A 416 -2.75 18.58 -30.43
C ILE A 416 -1.44 18.27 -29.73
N LEU A 417 -1.46 17.32 -28.77
CA LEU A 417 -0.29 16.78 -28.10
C LEU A 417 0.08 15.43 -28.70
N LYS A 418 1.38 15.18 -28.84
CA LYS A 418 1.85 13.81 -29.08
C LYS A 418 1.56 12.94 -27.86
N LYS A 419 1.38 11.64 -28.05
CA LYS A 419 1.11 10.71 -26.94
C LYS A 419 2.18 10.80 -25.84
N GLU A 420 3.45 10.98 -26.20
CA GLU A 420 4.56 11.13 -25.25
C GLU A 420 4.50 12.44 -24.44
N GLU A 421 3.91 13.50 -25.01
CA GLU A 421 3.74 14.82 -24.38
C GLU A 421 2.61 14.81 -23.34
N THR A 422 1.65 13.89 -23.45
CA THR A 422 0.62 13.65 -22.43
C THR A 422 1.16 12.95 -21.18
N GLU A 423 2.38 12.41 -21.24
CA GLU A 423 3.05 11.65 -20.16
C GLU A 423 2.33 10.39 -19.63
N ILE A 424 1.13 10.05 -20.12
CA ILE A 424 0.45 8.79 -19.81
C ILE A 424 1.32 7.57 -20.19
N PRO A 425 2.03 7.55 -21.34
CA PRO A 425 3.00 6.49 -21.64
C PRO A 425 4.09 6.36 -20.57
N LYS A 426 4.58 7.47 -19.99
CA LYS A 426 5.60 7.42 -18.93
C LYS A 426 5.04 6.82 -17.63
N LEU A 427 3.77 7.05 -17.33
CA LEU A 427 3.08 6.38 -16.21
C LEU A 427 2.94 4.87 -16.47
N LYS A 428 2.63 4.46 -17.71
CA LYS A 428 2.64 3.04 -18.10
C LYS A 428 4.03 2.42 -17.94
N ASP A 429 5.08 3.13 -18.33
CA ASP A 429 6.47 2.69 -18.17
C ASP A 429 6.87 2.57 -16.69
N LEU A 430 6.38 3.47 -15.84
CA LEU A 430 6.56 3.40 -14.39
C LEU A 430 5.91 2.14 -13.81
N LEU A 431 4.64 1.87 -14.17
CA LEU A 431 3.95 0.64 -13.79
C LEU A 431 4.67 -0.61 -14.32
N ARG A 432 5.14 -0.59 -15.56
CA ARG A 432 5.93 -1.69 -16.15
C ARG A 432 7.22 -1.93 -15.36
N THR A 433 7.87 -0.87 -14.89
CA THR A 433 9.08 -0.96 -14.05
C THR A 433 8.78 -1.66 -12.73
N TYR A 434 7.70 -1.28 -12.05
CA TYR A 434 7.26 -1.94 -10.82
C TYR A 434 6.90 -3.41 -11.06
N ASN A 435 6.17 -3.70 -12.14
CA ASN A 435 5.73 -5.04 -12.51
C ASN A 435 6.94 -5.95 -12.77
N ASN A 436 7.87 -5.51 -13.62
CA ASN A 436 9.09 -6.25 -13.95
C ASN A 436 9.99 -6.47 -12.73
N SER A 437 10.10 -5.45 -11.85
CA SER A 437 10.87 -5.59 -10.61
C SER A 437 10.31 -6.73 -9.76
N HIS A 438 8.98 -6.82 -9.64
CA HIS A 438 8.33 -7.91 -8.94
C HIS A 438 8.57 -9.24 -9.63
N THR A 439 8.29 -9.37 -10.93
CA THR A 439 8.48 -10.62 -11.70
C THR A 439 9.91 -11.15 -11.60
N ASN A 440 10.91 -10.27 -11.74
CA ASN A 440 12.33 -10.64 -11.65
C ASN A 440 12.71 -11.09 -10.24
N GLU A 441 12.14 -10.46 -9.21
CA GLU A 441 12.30 -10.88 -7.82
C GLU A 441 11.66 -12.27 -7.59
N MET A 442 10.46 -12.51 -8.13
CA MET A 442 9.79 -13.82 -8.05
C MET A 442 10.62 -14.92 -8.71
N ALA A 443 11.08 -14.68 -9.95
CA ALA A 443 11.85 -15.65 -10.72
C ALA A 443 13.19 -15.95 -10.04
N SER A 444 13.89 -14.92 -9.55
CA SER A 444 15.14 -15.09 -8.83
C SER A 444 14.97 -15.98 -7.59
N GLN A 445 13.89 -15.75 -6.82
CA GLN A 445 13.57 -16.59 -5.65
C GLN A 445 13.26 -18.03 -6.02
N TYR A 446 12.43 -18.22 -7.04
CA TYR A 446 12.02 -19.54 -7.49
C TYR A 446 13.24 -20.35 -7.93
N ILE A 447 14.06 -19.78 -8.82
CA ILE A 447 15.26 -20.44 -9.37
C ILE A 447 16.30 -20.69 -8.27
N ALA A 448 16.56 -19.72 -7.39
CA ALA A 448 17.45 -19.93 -6.25
C ALA A 448 16.94 -21.08 -5.36
N GLY A 449 15.64 -21.09 -5.06
CA GLY A 449 15.02 -22.15 -4.27
C GLY A 449 15.11 -23.53 -4.91
N ALA A 450 14.83 -23.63 -6.20
CA ALA A 450 14.95 -24.85 -6.99
C ALA A 450 16.41 -25.37 -7.02
N LEU A 451 17.37 -24.48 -7.27
CA LEU A 451 18.81 -24.81 -7.21
C LEU A 451 19.26 -25.26 -5.83
N GLY A 452 18.66 -24.72 -4.77
CA GLY A 452 18.90 -25.17 -3.39
C GLY A 452 18.47 -26.62 -3.20
N ILE A 453 17.26 -26.96 -3.64
CA ILE A 453 16.73 -28.33 -3.55
C ILE A 453 17.57 -29.31 -4.37
N LEU A 454 17.97 -28.94 -5.59
CA LEU A 454 18.86 -29.81 -6.38
C LEU A 454 20.24 -29.99 -5.75
N SER A 455 20.75 -28.94 -5.09
CA SER A 455 21.99 -29.05 -4.31
C SER A 455 21.81 -30.01 -3.13
N LEU A 456 20.68 -29.96 -2.43
CA LEU A 456 20.36 -30.94 -1.39
C LEU A 456 20.42 -32.39 -1.92
N ILE A 457 19.75 -32.67 -3.05
CA ILE A 457 19.74 -34.01 -3.67
C ILE A 457 21.18 -34.45 -4.03
N GLN A 458 22.01 -33.55 -4.58
CA GLN A 458 23.42 -33.85 -4.90
C GLN A 458 24.25 -34.16 -3.65
N GLY A 459 23.94 -33.54 -2.50
CA GLY A 459 24.60 -33.80 -1.22
C GLY A 459 24.41 -35.23 -0.68
N PHE A 460 23.50 -36.03 -1.23
CA PHE A 460 23.26 -37.41 -0.81
C PHE A 460 23.84 -38.47 -1.76
N LYS A 461 24.71 -38.08 -2.71
CA LYS A 461 25.34 -39.02 -3.66
C LYS A 461 26.42 -39.91 -3.06
N GLU A 462 27.12 -39.48 -2.01
CA GLU A 462 28.27 -40.19 -1.47
C GLU A 462 28.24 -40.19 0.06
N ILE A 463 28.17 -41.38 0.66
CA ILE A 463 28.21 -41.56 2.13
C ILE A 463 29.14 -42.74 2.45
N ASN A 464 30.27 -42.40 3.08
CA ASN A 464 31.17 -43.35 3.74
C ASN A 464 31.29 -42.96 5.22
N ALA A 465 31.97 -43.78 6.03
CA ALA A 465 32.13 -43.53 7.47
C ALA A 465 32.75 -42.14 7.76
N GLU A 466 33.72 -41.72 6.94
CA GLU A 466 34.35 -40.40 7.04
C GLU A 466 33.35 -39.26 6.79
N MET A 467 32.43 -39.41 5.84
CA MET A 467 31.38 -38.41 5.57
C MET A 467 30.35 -38.33 6.68
N VAL A 468 30.02 -39.44 7.35
CA VAL A 468 29.14 -39.43 8.52
C VAL A 468 29.75 -38.60 9.66
N GLU A 469 31.04 -38.78 9.93
CA GLU A 469 31.76 -37.98 10.92
C GLU A 469 31.82 -36.50 10.53
N LYS A 470 32.16 -36.20 9.27
CA LYS A 470 32.20 -34.83 8.77
C LYS A 470 30.84 -34.13 8.79
N LYS A 471 29.74 -34.83 8.48
CA LYS A 471 28.37 -34.30 8.59
C LYS A 471 28.01 -33.97 10.04
N SER A 472 28.37 -34.86 10.97
CA SER A 472 28.16 -34.63 12.41
C SER A 472 28.93 -33.40 12.90
N SER A 473 30.21 -33.27 12.50
CA SER A 473 31.03 -32.10 12.82
C SER A 473 30.45 -30.81 12.22
N LEU A 474 29.99 -30.85 10.96
CA LEU A 474 29.34 -29.70 10.33
C LEU A 474 28.05 -29.32 11.07
N TYR A 475 27.23 -30.31 11.48
CA TYR A 475 26.02 -30.05 12.24
C TYR A 475 26.31 -29.30 13.55
N GLN A 476 27.33 -29.73 14.30
CA GLN A 476 27.74 -29.09 15.56
C GLN A 476 28.20 -27.65 15.33
N ASP A 477 29.06 -27.41 14.32
CA ASP A 477 29.52 -26.06 13.97
C ASP A 477 28.34 -25.14 13.59
N LEU A 478 27.41 -25.65 12.77
CA LEU A 478 26.22 -24.91 12.36
C LEU A 478 25.27 -24.64 13.54
N GLU A 479 25.14 -25.57 14.49
CA GLU A 479 24.32 -25.37 15.68
C GLU A 479 24.90 -24.28 16.59
N ILE A 480 26.22 -24.27 16.80
CA ILE A 480 26.91 -23.20 17.52
C ILE A 480 26.70 -21.85 16.81
N ASN A 481 26.88 -21.80 15.49
CA ASN A 481 26.64 -20.59 14.70
C ASN A 481 25.19 -20.12 14.79
N LEU A 482 24.22 -21.04 14.73
CA LEU A 482 22.81 -20.73 14.88
C LEU A 482 22.53 -20.12 16.26
N GLN A 483 23.02 -20.73 17.33
CA GLN A 483 22.85 -20.21 18.70
C GLN A 483 23.44 -18.80 18.85
N ASN A 484 24.65 -18.58 18.35
CA ASN A 484 25.31 -17.27 18.38
C ASN A 484 24.52 -16.22 17.57
N ALA A 485 24.14 -16.56 16.35
CA ALA A 485 23.39 -15.66 15.47
C ALA A 485 22.01 -15.31 16.03
N LEU A 486 21.30 -16.28 16.61
CA LEU A 486 20.02 -16.04 17.31
C LEU A 486 20.22 -15.21 18.58
N GLY A 487 21.31 -15.41 19.33
CA GLY A 487 21.65 -14.60 20.49
C GLY A 487 21.82 -13.12 20.14
N HIS A 488 22.55 -12.83 19.06
CA HIS A 488 22.69 -11.46 18.55
C HIS A 488 21.37 -10.85 18.07
N LEU A 489 20.51 -11.67 17.46
CA LEU A 489 19.20 -11.21 16.99
C LEU A 489 18.26 -10.92 18.17
N HIS A 490 18.21 -11.79 19.18
CA HIS A 490 17.47 -11.57 20.42
C HIS A 490 17.93 -10.31 21.13
N GLU A 491 19.24 -10.09 21.19
CA GLU A 491 19.79 -8.89 21.81
C GLU A 491 19.35 -7.62 21.08
N CYS A 492 19.37 -7.64 19.75
CA CYS A 492 18.86 -6.53 18.95
C CYS A 492 17.37 -6.27 19.21
N CYS A 493 16.53 -7.32 19.21
CA CYS A 493 15.12 -7.20 19.52
C CYS A 493 14.88 -6.58 20.91
N ARG A 494 15.62 -7.04 21.91
CA ARG A 494 15.56 -6.52 23.28
C ARG A 494 15.93 -5.03 23.35
N GLN A 495 17.00 -4.63 22.65
CA GLN A 495 17.44 -3.23 22.59
C GLN A 495 16.39 -2.34 21.91
N ILE A 496 15.76 -2.81 20.82
CA ILE A 496 14.69 -2.09 20.14
C ILE A 496 13.49 -1.90 21.08
N CYS A 497 13.00 -2.98 21.71
CA CYS A 497 11.88 -2.91 22.65
C CYS A 497 12.18 -1.97 23.82
N SER A 498 13.35 -2.08 24.44
CA SER A 498 13.75 -1.22 25.56
C SER A 498 13.84 0.26 25.16
N SER A 499 14.43 0.55 23.99
CA SER A 499 14.53 1.93 23.49
C SER A 499 13.16 2.54 23.21
N LEU A 500 12.25 1.77 22.59
CA LEU A 500 10.89 2.22 22.33
C LEU A 500 10.08 2.35 23.62
N GLU A 501 10.27 1.47 24.60
CA GLU A 501 9.58 1.56 25.90
C GLU A 501 9.97 2.84 26.64
N GLU A 502 11.25 3.25 26.60
CA GLU A 502 11.70 4.51 27.18
C GLU A 502 11.05 5.71 26.48
N LEU A 503 11.05 5.73 25.14
CA LEU A 503 10.45 6.79 24.33
C LEU A 503 8.93 6.87 24.53
N LEU A 504 8.23 5.73 24.51
CA LEU A 504 6.79 5.67 24.79
C LEU A 504 6.48 6.09 26.22
N SER A 505 7.36 5.83 27.18
CA SER A 505 7.16 6.30 28.56
C SER A 505 7.28 7.81 28.68
N LYS A 506 8.19 8.45 27.92
CA LYS A 506 8.25 9.92 27.82
C LYS A 506 7.01 10.47 27.11
N GLY A 507 6.64 9.87 25.98
CA GLY A 507 5.46 10.27 25.22
C GLY A 507 4.14 10.08 25.97
N ALA A 508 4.00 9.01 26.77
CA ALA A 508 2.83 8.78 27.62
C ALA A 508 2.71 9.86 28.70
N LYS A 509 3.81 10.23 29.36
CA LYS A 509 3.82 11.32 30.36
C LYS A 509 3.39 12.64 29.75
N GLU A 510 3.96 13.04 28.61
CA GLU A 510 3.54 14.26 27.92
C GLU A 510 2.08 14.19 27.46
N SER A 511 1.63 13.01 26.99
CA SER A 511 0.23 12.80 26.60
C SER A 511 -0.72 12.93 27.78
N GLU A 512 -0.33 12.45 28.97
CA GLU A 512 -1.08 12.62 30.23
C GLU A 512 -1.16 14.09 30.63
N GLU A 513 -0.05 14.83 30.55
CA GLU A 513 0.01 16.26 30.88
C GLU A 513 -0.83 17.12 29.92
N LYS A 514 -0.73 16.86 28.61
CA LYS A 514 -1.44 17.63 27.56
C LYS A 514 -2.79 17.03 27.17
N CYS A 515 -3.26 15.99 27.87
CA CYS A 515 -4.42 15.18 27.47
C CYS A 515 -5.67 16.04 27.22
N VAL A 516 -6.05 16.82 28.24
CA VAL A 516 -7.24 17.66 28.22
C VAL A 516 -7.13 18.79 27.21
N GLU A 517 -5.95 19.42 27.08
CA GLU A 517 -5.72 20.45 26.06
C GLU A 517 -5.89 19.88 24.65
N THR A 518 -5.28 18.72 24.40
CA THR A 518 -5.31 18.00 23.13
C THR A 518 -6.73 17.58 22.77
N ALA A 519 -7.49 17.05 23.74
CA ALA A 519 -8.90 16.73 23.57
C ALA A 519 -9.71 17.98 23.24
N ASN A 520 -9.52 19.07 23.99
CA ASN A 520 -10.23 20.33 23.78
C ASN A 520 -10.01 20.92 22.39
N GLN A 521 -8.81 20.82 21.82
CA GLN A 521 -8.53 21.26 20.44
C GLN A 521 -9.40 20.54 19.38
N VAL A 522 -9.92 19.35 19.72
CA VAL A 522 -10.76 18.51 18.86
C VAL A 522 -12.24 18.71 19.17
N ILE A 523 -12.60 18.71 20.45
CA ILE A 523 -14.00 18.69 20.89
C ILE A 523 -14.56 20.09 21.19
N ALA A 524 -13.79 21.16 20.98
CA ALA A 524 -14.24 22.54 21.10
C ALA A 524 -14.31 23.24 19.72
N PRO A 525 -15.29 24.14 19.51
CA PRO A 525 -15.39 24.87 18.26
C PRO A 525 -14.23 25.86 18.09
N LYS A 526 -13.64 25.89 16.88
CA LYS A 526 -12.54 26.82 16.53
C LYS A 526 -13.00 28.27 16.24
N LYS A 527 -14.30 28.51 16.03
CA LYS A 527 -14.96 29.80 15.69
C LYS A 527 -16.39 29.82 16.27
N ASP A 528 -17.29 30.68 15.75
CA ASP A 528 -18.73 30.67 16.04
C ASP A 528 -19.27 29.23 16.18
N GLY A 529 -19.63 28.83 17.39
CA GLY A 529 -20.00 27.45 17.74
C GLY A 529 -21.32 26.95 17.14
N ARG A 530 -21.87 27.66 16.15
CA ARG A 530 -23.09 27.27 15.42
C ARG A 530 -22.82 25.99 14.64
N GLY A 531 -23.67 24.98 14.87
CA GLY A 531 -23.58 23.66 14.22
C GLY A 531 -22.53 22.70 14.80
N PHE A 532 -21.62 23.15 15.67
CA PHE A 532 -20.56 22.28 16.22
C PHE A 532 -21.09 21.15 17.10
N HIS A 533 -22.25 21.34 17.74
CA HIS A 533 -22.91 20.27 18.51
C HIS A 533 -23.15 19.00 17.69
N ARG A 534 -23.37 19.14 16.37
CA ARG A 534 -23.59 18.04 15.43
C ARG A 534 -22.30 17.28 15.17
N THR A 535 -21.22 18.01 14.90
CA THR A 535 -19.87 17.46 14.79
C THR A 535 -19.49 16.67 16.04
N LEU A 536 -19.72 17.22 17.22
CA LEU A 536 -19.42 16.55 18.48
C LEU A 536 -20.30 15.31 18.69
N THR A 537 -21.59 15.39 18.39
CA THR A 537 -22.51 14.25 18.52
C THR A 537 -22.12 13.12 17.56
N ALA A 538 -21.78 13.46 16.31
CA ALA A 538 -21.29 12.49 15.33
C ALA A 538 -19.96 11.88 15.77
N LEU A 539 -19.00 12.68 16.25
CA LEU A 539 -17.72 12.21 16.79
C LEU A 539 -17.93 11.15 17.89
N CYS A 540 -18.85 11.39 18.83
CA CYS A 540 -19.16 10.45 19.91
C CYS A 540 -19.90 9.19 19.42
N LYS A 541 -20.90 9.32 18.54
CA LYS A 541 -21.58 8.15 17.91
C LYS A 541 -20.60 7.30 17.08
N ASN A 542 -19.51 7.92 16.62
CA ASN A 542 -18.51 7.30 15.75
C ASN A 542 -17.18 6.99 16.45
N ASP A 543 -17.23 6.70 17.75
CA ASP A 543 -16.08 6.21 18.53
C ASP A 543 -14.84 7.13 18.46
N GLY A 544 -15.07 8.44 18.47
CA GLY A 544 -14.01 9.45 18.43
C GLY A 544 -13.57 9.89 17.04
N PHE A 545 -14.28 9.47 15.99
CA PHE A 545 -13.94 9.75 14.60
C PHE A 545 -15.05 10.53 13.88
N TYR A 546 -14.71 11.58 13.14
CA TYR A 546 -15.65 12.36 12.35
C TYR A 546 -14.99 12.90 11.09
N ARG A 547 -15.67 12.85 9.95
CA ARG A 547 -15.19 13.45 8.69
C ARG A 547 -16.19 14.46 8.16
N SER A 548 -15.67 15.58 7.68
CA SER A 548 -16.40 16.66 7.00
C SER A 548 -15.72 17.00 5.67
N LYS A 549 -16.40 17.75 4.78
CA LYS A 549 -15.83 18.35 3.56
C LYS A 549 -14.57 19.19 3.85
N LYS A 550 -14.41 19.63 5.10
CA LYS A 550 -13.28 20.44 5.57
C LYS A 550 -12.13 19.60 6.14
N GLY A 551 -12.25 18.26 6.15
CA GLY A 551 -11.22 17.34 6.62
C GLY A 551 -11.72 16.34 7.66
N THR A 552 -10.78 15.51 8.10
CA THR A 552 -11.00 14.43 9.07
C THR A 552 -10.61 14.87 10.47
N THR A 553 -11.40 14.46 11.45
CA THR A 553 -11.18 14.68 12.89
C THR A 553 -11.15 13.31 13.55
N ASP A 554 -10.03 12.99 14.19
CA ASP A 554 -9.83 11.70 14.87
C ASP A 554 -9.22 11.98 16.24
N LEU A 555 -10.07 11.93 17.27
CA LEU A 555 -9.68 12.21 18.64
C LEU A 555 -8.66 11.18 19.14
N ASN A 556 -8.83 9.90 18.79
CA ASN A 556 -7.94 8.84 19.24
C ASN A 556 -6.53 9.01 18.67
N SER A 557 -6.42 9.25 17.37
CA SER A 557 -5.15 9.56 16.71
C SER A 557 -4.53 10.85 17.23
N ARG A 558 -5.36 11.86 17.53
CA ARG A 558 -4.87 13.12 18.09
C ARG A 558 -4.32 12.96 19.50
N LEU A 559 -4.97 12.17 20.35
CA LEU A 559 -4.47 11.83 21.69
C LEU A 559 -3.20 10.98 21.62
N ALA A 560 -3.09 10.05 20.66
CA ALA A 560 -1.87 9.27 20.43
C ALA A 560 -0.69 10.11 19.90
N SER A 561 -0.95 11.31 19.35
CA SER A 561 0.04 12.03 18.54
C SER A 561 1.35 12.35 19.27
N HIS A 562 1.31 12.69 20.56
CA HIS A 562 2.53 12.93 21.33
C HIS A 562 3.33 11.63 21.51
N MET A 563 2.69 10.50 21.84
CA MET A 563 3.37 9.19 21.89
C MET A 563 4.03 8.85 20.55
N LEU A 564 3.31 9.06 19.44
CA LEU A 564 3.82 8.81 18.09
C LEU A 564 5.02 9.71 17.74
N GLN A 565 4.97 10.99 18.09
CA GLN A 565 6.07 11.93 17.85
C GLN A 565 7.38 11.48 18.52
N TYR A 566 7.31 10.97 19.75
CA TYR A 566 8.50 10.46 20.45
C TYR A 566 9.11 9.21 19.81
N ILE A 567 8.31 8.35 19.18
CA ILE A 567 8.80 7.10 18.60
C ILE A 567 9.16 7.22 17.12
N ASN A 568 8.59 8.17 16.36
CA ASN A 568 8.65 8.18 14.89
C ASN A 568 10.07 8.05 14.34
N GLU A 569 11.03 8.81 14.86
CA GLU A 569 12.42 8.78 14.42
C GLU A 569 13.06 7.40 14.67
N ALA A 570 12.98 6.92 15.92
CA ALA A 570 13.50 5.61 16.31
C ALA A 570 12.80 4.47 15.57
N PHE A 571 11.49 4.55 15.37
CA PHE A 571 10.70 3.56 14.62
C PHE A 571 11.13 3.51 13.16
N SER A 572 11.45 4.67 12.54
CA SER A 572 12.02 4.73 11.20
C SER A 572 13.40 4.06 11.11
N GLU A 573 14.23 4.26 12.14
CA GLU A 573 15.58 3.72 12.23
C GLU A 573 15.55 2.20 12.44
N PHE A 574 14.63 1.70 13.27
CA PHE A 574 14.48 0.29 13.59
C PHE A 574 13.78 -0.50 12.48
N PHE A 575 12.79 0.11 11.81
CA PHE A 575 11.95 -0.52 10.79
C PHE A 575 11.85 0.30 9.49
N PRO A 576 12.98 0.52 8.79
CA PRO A 576 13.00 1.27 7.54
C PRO A 576 12.12 0.62 6.45
N VAL A 577 11.32 1.44 5.77
CA VAL A 577 10.54 1.04 4.57
C VAL A 577 11.43 1.08 3.33
N GLN A 578 12.28 2.11 3.23
CA GLN A 578 13.24 2.33 2.16
C GLN A 578 14.58 2.86 2.71
N GLY A 579 15.62 2.81 1.88
CA GLY A 579 16.95 3.34 2.20
C GLY A 579 17.94 2.30 2.73
N LYS A 580 19.18 2.74 2.97
CA LYS A 580 20.23 1.89 3.55
C LYS A 580 19.87 1.58 4.99
N ALA A 581 19.62 0.31 5.27
CA ALA A 581 19.47 -0.22 6.61
C ALA A 581 20.62 0.28 7.50
N THR A 582 20.30 1.05 8.54
CA THR A 582 21.29 1.53 9.51
C THR A 582 21.75 0.35 10.36
N GLU A 583 22.90 0.47 11.03
CA GLU A 583 23.38 -0.61 11.90
C GLU A 583 22.40 -0.96 13.04
N LYS A 584 21.55 -0.01 13.45
CA LYS A 584 20.52 -0.24 14.47
C LYS A 584 19.25 -0.93 13.95
N SER A 585 19.04 -0.95 12.63
CA SER A 585 17.84 -1.55 12.05
C SER A 585 17.82 -3.07 12.20
N LEU A 586 16.63 -3.63 12.45
CA LEU A 586 16.44 -5.07 12.51
C LEU A 586 16.79 -5.73 11.17
N GLN A 587 16.47 -5.06 10.06
CA GLN A 587 16.77 -5.48 8.70
C GLN A 587 18.28 -5.61 8.47
N ALA A 588 19.11 -4.68 8.94
CA ALA A 588 20.57 -4.79 8.81
C ALA A 588 21.12 -5.99 9.59
N LYS A 589 20.61 -6.26 10.79
CA LYS A 589 21.01 -7.42 11.59
C LYS A 589 20.57 -8.73 10.93
N MET A 590 19.37 -8.77 10.34
CA MET A 590 18.91 -9.91 9.55
C MET A 590 19.76 -10.17 8.31
N VAL A 591 20.29 -9.13 7.65
CA VAL A 591 21.22 -9.30 6.53
C VAL A 591 22.54 -9.93 7.02
N LYS A 592 23.05 -9.50 8.18
CA LYS A 592 24.28 -10.02 8.80
C LYS A 592 24.13 -11.43 9.41
N PHE A 593 22.92 -11.82 9.82
CA PHE A 593 22.64 -13.16 10.35
C PHE A 593 23.15 -14.22 9.37
N THR A 594 23.86 -15.25 9.79
CA THR A 594 24.23 -16.38 8.92
C THR A 594 24.62 -17.57 9.77
N ILE A 595 24.17 -18.77 9.40
CA ILE A 595 24.66 -20.02 10.02
C ILE A 595 25.86 -20.58 9.26
N VAL A 596 25.98 -20.25 7.97
CA VAL A 596 27.08 -20.69 7.09
C VAL A 596 28.04 -19.52 6.85
N ASN A 597 28.81 -19.19 7.90
CA ASN A 597 29.83 -18.13 7.86
C ASN A 597 31.06 -18.53 7.02
N GLU A 598 32.00 -17.60 6.85
CA GLU A 598 33.22 -17.83 6.06
C GLU A 598 34.09 -18.94 6.65
N GLU A 599 34.20 -19.03 7.98
CA GLU A 599 34.97 -20.06 8.68
C GLU A 599 34.47 -21.48 8.34
N VAL A 600 33.16 -21.71 8.43
CA VAL A 600 32.53 -23.00 8.06
C VAL A 600 32.71 -23.28 6.56
N MET A 601 32.57 -22.26 5.71
CA MET A 601 32.78 -22.43 4.26
C MET A 601 34.21 -22.89 3.94
N VAL A 602 35.22 -22.28 4.56
CA VAL A 602 36.64 -22.63 4.37
C VAL A 602 36.95 -24.00 4.96
N LYS A 603 36.45 -24.30 6.17
CA LYS A 603 36.68 -25.57 6.86
C LYS A 603 36.23 -26.78 6.03
N TYR A 604 35.14 -26.65 5.28
CA TYR A 604 34.53 -27.75 4.52
C TYR A 604 34.61 -27.59 2.99
N GLU A 605 35.39 -26.63 2.48
CA GLU A 605 35.47 -26.31 1.04
C GLU A 605 35.88 -27.51 0.17
N ASN A 606 36.78 -28.35 0.69
CA ASN A 606 37.34 -29.50 -0.01
C ASN A 606 36.35 -30.69 -0.15
N SER A 607 35.16 -30.63 0.46
CA SER A 607 34.14 -31.67 0.33
C SER A 607 33.03 -31.23 -0.63
N PRO A 608 32.91 -31.82 -1.83
CA PRO A 608 31.83 -31.52 -2.77
C PRO A 608 30.44 -31.75 -2.15
N VAL A 609 30.28 -32.83 -1.37
CA VAL A 609 29.04 -33.18 -0.67
C VAL A 609 28.62 -32.09 0.31
N LEU A 610 29.53 -31.68 1.20
CA LEU A 610 29.21 -30.67 2.22
C LEU A 610 29.00 -29.30 1.59
N ARG A 611 29.72 -28.99 0.50
CA ARG A 611 29.50 -27.77 -0.28
C ARG A 611 28.06 -27.69 -0.82
N HIS A 612 27.53 -28.80 -1.31
CA HIS A 612 26.14 -28.88 -1.76
C HIS A 612 25.13 -28.67 -0.62
N MET A 613 25.37 -29.26 0.55
CA MET A 613 24.54 -29.09 1.75
C MET A 613 24.57 -27.65 2.28
N MET A 614 25.76 -27.06 2.41
CA MET A 614 25.94 -25.66 2.81
C MET A 614 25.25 -24.71 1.84
N LYS A 615 25.31 -24.98 0.53
CA LYS A 615 24.59 -24.19 -0.48
C LYS A 615 23.07 -24.26 -0.30
N PHE A 616 22.52 -25.45 -0.05
CA PHE A 616 21.10 -25.62 0.28
C PHE A 616 20.72 -24.80 1.53
N LEU A 617 21.47 -24.93 2.62
CA LEU A 617 21.21 -24.22 3.87
C LEU A 617 21.27 -22.70 3.70
N LYS A 618 22.25 -22.17 2.95
CA LYS A 618 22.30 -20.74 2.61
C LYS A 618 21.04 -20.28 1.87
N ILE A 619 20.51 -21.10 0.99
CA ILE A 619 19.29 -20.78 0.22
C ILE A 619 18.05 -20.79 1.12
N GLU A 620 17.91 -21.79 1.99
CA GLU A 620 16.82 -21.84 2.97
C GLU A 620 16.89 -20.67 3.95
N GLU A 621 18.09 -20.32 4.42
CA GLU A 621 18.30 -19.13 5.26
C GLU A 621 17.87 -17.84 4.55
N MET A 622 18.24 -17.65 3.28
CA MET A 622 17.82 -16.49 2.49
C MET A 622 16.29 -16.42 2.32
N LYS A 623 15.62 -17.56 2.09
CA LYS A 623 14.16 -17.62 1.99
C LYS A 623 13.49 -17.21 3.30
N LEU A 624 13.93 -17.78 4.43
CA LEU A 624 13.41 -17.47 5.76
C LEU A 624 13.60 -15.98 6.09
N LYS A 625 14.80 -15.43 5.88
CA LYS A 625 15.05 -14.00 6.08
C LYS A 625 14.09 -13.11 5.29
N LYS A 626 13.80 -13.47 4.05
CA LYS A 626 12.90 -12.69 3.19
C LYS A 626 11.44 -12.77 3.64
N MET A 627 10.93 -13.97 3.95
CA MET A 627 9.59 -14.14 4.51
C MET A 627 9.43 -13.31 5.78
N LEU A 628 10.44 -13.31 6.64
CA LEU A 628 10.41 -12.56 7.90
C LEU A 628 10.53 -11.06 7.70
N LYS A 629 11.30 -10.59 6.71
CA LYS A 629 11.32 -9.18 6.34
C LYS A 629 9.92 -8.70 5.96
N GLN A 630 9.18 -9.49 5.16
CA GLN A 630 7.79 -9.17 4.79
C GLN A 630 6.86 -9.18 6.01
N LYS A 631 7.01 -10.18 6.90
CA LYS A 631 6.25 -10.26 8.15
C LYS A 631 6.51 -9.05 9.06
N ILE A 632 7.76 -8.62 9.21
CA ILE A 632 8.14 -7.45 10.02
C ILE A 632 7.49 -6.18 9.45
N VAL A 633 7.51 -5.98 8.13
CA VAL A 633 6.85 -4.83 7.50
C VAL A 633 5.35 -4.84 7.78
N GLU A 634 4.69 -5.99 7.68
CA GLU A 634 3.26 -6.09 7.98
C GLU A 634 2.96 -5.84 9.46
N GLN A 635 3.78 -6.39 10.36
CA GLN A 635 3.60 -6.23 11.80
C GLN A 635 3.89 -4.81 12.30
N LYS A 636 4.83 -4.09 11.67
CA LYS A 636 5.10 -2.70 12.03
C LYS A 636 3.84 -1.83 11.87
N LYS A 637 3.04 -2.08 10.83
CA LYS A 637 1.77 -1.37 10.58
C LYS A 637 0.82 -1.57 11.75
N THR A 638 0.73 -2.81 12.24
CA THR A 638 -0.07 -3.18 13.41
C THR A 638 0.43 -2.50 14.68
N PHE A 639 1.75 -2.47 14.92
CA PHE A 639 2.35 -1.80 16.08
C PHE A 639 2.03 -0.31 16.12
N TYR A 640 2.18 0.36 14.97
CA TYR A 640 1.89 1.78 14.88
C TYR A 640 0.39 2.07 15.08
N ALA A 641 -0.47 1.20 14.56
CA ALA A 641 -1.93 1.29 14.69
C ALA A 641 -2.45 1.04 16.11
N SER A 642 -1.72 0.28 16.95
CA SER A 642 -2.25 -0.14 18.24
C SER A 642 -2.38 0.99 19.25
N LEU A 643 -1.57 2.05 19.15
CA LEU A 643 -1.67 3.19 20.06
C LEU A 643 -3.05 3.88 19.97
N PRO A 644 -3.49 4.39 18.80
CA PRO A 644 -4.82 4.99 18.70
C PRO A 644 -5.96 3.97 18.93
N GLU A 645 -5.81 2.70 18.54
CA GLU A 645 -6.85 1.69 18.79
C GLU A 645 -7.00 1.36 20.28
N SER A 646 -5.90 1.31 21.03
CA SER A 646 -5.93 1.12 22.49
C SER A 646 -6.62 2.28 23.20
N ILE A 647 -6.30 3.51 22.79
CA ILE A 647 -6.96 4.74 23.27
C ILE A 647 -8.47 4.67 22.99
N LYS A 648 -8.86 4.38 21.75
CA LYS A 648 -10.26 4.21 21.34
C LYS A 648 -10.98 3.18 22.19
N SER A 649 -10.37 2.01 22.41
CA SER A 649 -10.96 0.94 23.22
C SER A 649 -11.25 1.40 24.66
N THR A 650 -10.41 2.28 25.21
CA THR A 650 -10.55 2.82 26.55
C THR A 650 -11.63 3.91 26.60
N LEU A 651 -11.70 4.76 25.58
CA LEU A 651 -12.67 5.86 25.50
C LEU A 651 -14.06 5.44 25.04
N LEU A 652 -14.25 4.20 24.59
CA LEU A 652 -15.51 3.71 24.04
C LEU A 652 -16.72 3.98 24.95
N GLN A 653 -16.56 3.78 26.26
CA GLN A 653 -17.64 4.06 27.21
C GLN A 653 -17.90 5.57 27.34
N GLY A 654 -16.86 6.40 27.38
CA GLY A 654 -17.00 7.87 27.41
C GLY A 654 -17.72 8.39 26.16
N TYR A 655 -17.42 7.82 24.99
CA TYR A 655 -18.14 8.15 23.76
C TYR A 655 -19.62 7.79 23.83
N ARG A 656 -19.95 6.60 24.33
CA ARG A 656 -21.36 6.16 24.48
C ARG A 656 -22.12 7.03 25.47
N SER A 657 -21.54 7.32 26.63
CA SER A 657 -22.13 8.21 27.64
C SER A 657 -22.38 9.60 27.06
N ALA A 658 -21.39 10.20 26.39
CA ALA A 658 -21.54 11.50 25.76
C ALA A 658 -22.56 11.48 24.60
N ALA A 659 -22.60 10.43 23.80
CA ALA A 659 -23.56 10.30 22.70
C ALA A 659 -25.02 10.24 23.19
N ALA A 660 -25.27 9.67 24.37
CA ALA A 660 -26.61 9.54 24.97
C ALA A 660 -27.20 10.88 25.47
N ILE A 661 -26.39 11.93 25.64
CA ILE A 661 -26.84 13.23 26.15
C ILE A 661 -27.59 14.00 25.06
N THR A 662 -28.85 14.33 25.30
CA THR A 662 -29.71 15.08 24.37
C THR A 662 -30.33 16.33 25.03
N GLY A 663 -30.99 17.18 24.23
CA GLY A 663 -31.72 18.36 24.70
C GLY A 663 -30.90 19.65 24.84
N ILE A 664 -31.52 20.67 25.43
CA ILE A 664 -30.96 22.03 25.56
C ILE A 664 -29.67 22.01 26.39
N GLY A 665 -28.63 22.64 25.86
CA GLY A 665 -27.30 22.67 26.48
C GLY A 665 -26.52 21.35 26.38
N SER A 666 -27.02 20.37 25.61
CA SER A 666 -26.37 19.06 25.44
C SER A 666 -24.93 19.17 24.95
N MET A 667 -24.61 20.11 24.06
CA MET A 667 -23.24 20.29 23.55
C MET A 667 -22.22 20.48 24.67
N LYS A 668 -22.46 21.43 25.59
CA LYS A 668 -21.57 21.64 26.75
C LYS A 668 -21.54 20.42 27.66
N LYS A 669 -22.70 19.79 27.93
CA LYS A 669 -22.77 18.59 28.76
C LYS A 669 -21.98 17.42 28.15
N LYS A 670 -22.03 17.22 26.82
CA LYS A 670 -21.23 16.23 26.08
C LYS A 670 -19.73 16.51 26.21
N GLN A 671 -19.33 17.77 26.06
CA GLN A 671 -17.93 18.16 26.24
C GLN A 671 -17.46 17.86 27.66
N THR A 672 -18.24 18.27 28.67
CA THR A 672 -17.92 18.02 30.08
C THR A 672 -17.82 16.53 30.37
N GLU A 673 -18.82 15.73 30.01
CA GLU A 673 -18.82 14.28 30.20
C GLU A 673 -17.58 13.63 29.56
N LEU A 674 -17.28 14.00 28.31
CA LEU A 674 -16.15 13.41 27.60
C LEU A 674 -14.80 13.85 28.19
N LEU A 675 -14.67 15.12 28.61
CA LEU A 675 -13.45 15.61 29.25
C LEU A 675 -13.24 15.00 30.64
N GLU A 676 -14.30 14.85 31.43
CA GLU A 676 -14.23 14.19 32.74
C GLU A 676 -13.84 12.73 32.59
N TYR A 677 -14.39 12.03 31.60
CA TYR A 677 -14.00 10.66 31.29
C TYR A 677 -12.54 10.57 30.81
N ILE A 678 -12.11 11.46 29.91
CA ILE A 678 -10.73 11.52 29.43
C ILE A 678 -9.77 11.82 30.59
N GLU A 679 -10.08 12.81 31.43
CA GLU A 679 -9.23 13.23 32.55
C GLU A 679 -9.11 12.12 33.61
N SER A 680 -10.21 11.46 33.96
CA SER A 680 -10.21 10.36 34.92
C SER A 680 -9.51 9.09 34.40
N SER A 681 -9.53 8.87 33.08
CA SER A 681 -8.92 7.69 32.46
C SER A 681 -7.50 7.92 31.91
N LYS A 682 -7.00 9.16 31.83
CA LYS A 682 -5.77 9.50 31.07
C LYS A 682 -4.56 8.64 31.40
N SER A 683 -4.25 8.45 32.68
CA SER A 683 -3.06 7.69 33.09
C SER A 683 -3.21 6.22 32.72
N TYR A 684 -4.36 5.62 33.02
CA TYR A 684 -4.64 4.24 32.60
C TYR A 684 -4.61 4.09 31.07
N MET A 685 -5.24 5.02 30.34
CA MET A 685 -5.37 5.01 28.89
C MET A 685 -4.01 4.98 28.19
N PHE A 686 -3.10 5.91 28.53
CA PHE A 686 -1.78 5.98 27.88
C PHE A 686 -0.84 4.87 28.35
N GLN A 687 -0.88 4.47 29.62
CA GLN A 687 -0.07 3.35 30.11
C GLN A 687 -0.53 2.01 29.54
N LYS A 688 -1.84 1.82 29.33
CA LYS A 688 -2.40 0.66 28.61
C LYS A 688 -1.95 0.66 27.16
N ALA A 689 -2.08 1.78 26.43
CA ALA A 689 -1.66 1.90 25.04
C ALA A 689 -0.16 1.57 24.86
N LYS A 690 0.69 2.12 25.73
CA LYS A 690 2.12 1.79 25.79
C LYS A 690 2.35 0.29 25.96
N ARG A 691 1.72 -0.31 26.98
CA ARG A 691 1.91 -1.71 27.34
C ARG A 691 1.47 -2.63 26.21
N GLU A 692 0.29 -2.40 25.63
CA GLU A 692 -0.23 -3.22 24.54
C GLU A 692 0.68 -3.18 23.31
N MET A 693 1.22 -2.01 22.96
CA MET A 693 2.20 -1.89 21.87
C MET A 693 3.47 -2.68 22.18
N ILE A 694 4.09 -2.48 23.35
CA ILE A 694 5.35 -3.16 23.73
C ILE A 694 5.17 -4.68 23.83
N GLU A 695 4.11 -5.16 24.47
CA GLU A 695 3.83 -6.58 24.55
C GLU A 695 3.59 -7.20 23.17
N MET A 696 2.89 -6.50 22.28
CA MET A 696 2.67 -6.97 20.92
C MET A 696 3.98 -7.03 20.12
N MET A 697 4.86 -6.04 20.29
CA MET A 697 6.20 -6.04 19.69
C MET A 697 7.05 -7.20 20.21
N ASP A 698 7.12 -7.36 21.53
CA ASP A 698 7.92 -8.40 22.18
C ASP A 698 7.46 -9.81 21.78
N ARG A 699 6.15 -10.07 21.80
CA ARG A 699 5.57 -11.35 21.32
C ARG A 699 5.92 -11.62 19.87
N THR A 700 5.82 -10.60 19.02
CA THR A 700 6.09 -10.74 17.58
C THR A 700 7.56 -10.98 17.28
N MET A 701 8.46 -10.29 18.00
CA MET A 701 9.90 -10.48 17.88
C MET A 701 10.30 -11.88 18.34
N HIS A 702 9.81 -12.34 19.49
CA HIS A 702 10.05 -13.70 19.97
C HIS A 702 9.55 -14.76 19.00
N SER A 703 8.31 -14.63 18.51
CA SER A 703 7.75 -15.54 17.50
C SER A 703 8.58 -15.56 16.22
N THR A 704 9.08 -14.40 15.76
CA THR A 704 9.94 -14.29 14.57
C THR A 704 11.26 -15.03 14.75
N VAL A 705 11.91 -14.88 15.91
CA VAL A 705 13.18 -15.56 16.19
C VAL A 705 13.00 -17.07 16.33
N GLU A 706 11.94 -17.52 16.99
CA GLU A 706 11.62 -18.95 17.08
C GLU A 706 11.28 -19.55 15.70
N GLU A 707 10.59 -18.83 14.82
CA GLU A 707 10.35 -19.29 13.44
C GLU A 707 11.65 -19.49 12.65
N ILE A 708 12.65 -18.59 12.78
CA ILE A 708 13.99 -18.77 12.18
C ILE A 708 14.63 -20.04 12.72
N LYS A 709 14.64 -20.18 14.05
CA LYS A 709 15.28 -21.29 14.76
C LYS A 709 14.68 -22.62 14.34
N THR A 710 13.35 -22.76 14.38
CA THR A 710 12.66 -24.00 13.99
C THR A 710 12.85 -24.30 12.50
N GLY A 711 12.74 -23.29 11.63
CA GLY A 711 12.93 -23.47 10.19
C GLY A 711 14.34 -23.91 9.79
N LEU A 712 15.37 -23.30 10.38
CA LEU A 712 16.76 -23.66 10.13
C LEU A 712 17.16 -24.98 10.79
N LYS A 713 16.71 -25.25 12.03
CA LYS A 713 16.96 -26.55 12.68
C LYS A 713 16.38 -27.69 11.86
N ALA A 714 15.13 -27.58 11.40
CA ALA A 714 14.54 -28.59 10.51
C ALA A 714 15.37 -28.76 9.24
N SER A 715 15.78 -27.66 8.60
CA SER A 715 16.61 -27.72 7.38
C SER A 715 17.98 -28.37 7.62
N MET A 716 18.61 -28.12 8.76
CA MET A 716 19.86 -28.77 9.19
C MET A 716 19.66 -30.26 9.45
N GLU A 717 18.63 -30.62 10.22
CA GLU A 717 18.30 -32.00 10.58
C GLU A 717 18.08 -32.84 9.32
N TYR A 718 17.26 -32.37 8.37
CA TYR A 718 16.99 -33.11 7.13
C TYR A 718 18.17 -33.12 6.16
N SER A 719 18.94 -32.03 6.05
CA SER A 719 20.08 -31.96 5.11
C SER A 719 21.30 -32.74 5.55
N LEU A 720 21.48 -32.95 6.86
CA LEU A 720 22.63 -33.65 7.44
C LEU A 720 22.29 -35.04 7.96
N LEU A 721 21.16 -35.62 7.52
CA LEU A 721 20.81 -37.01 7.82
C LEU A 721 21.93 -37.99 7.40
N ASN A 722 22.26 -38.90 8.30
CA ASN A 722 23.23 -39.98 8.10
C ASN A 722 22.58 -41.22 7.48
N THR A 723 21.89 -41.04 6.35
CA THR A 723 21.09 -42.10 5.72
C THR A 723 21.34 -42.15 4.20
N ASN A 724 21.50 -43.36 3.64
CA ASN A 724 21.73 -43.62 2.21
C ASN A 724 20.44 -43.52 1.40
N THR A 725 20.02 -42.31 1.08
CA THR A 725 18.60 -42.06 0.75
C THR A 725 18.32 -41.53 -0.65
N LEU A 726 19.30 -40.94 -1.36
CA LEU A 726 19.10 -40.36 -2.70
C LEU A 726 20.26 -40.61 -3.69
N SER A 727 21.20 -41.51 -3.41
CA SER A 727 22.38 -41.75 -4.26
C SER A 727 22.05 -42.22 -5.69
N PHE A 728 20.85 -42.77 -5.89
CA PHE A 728 20.34 -43.20 -7.19
C PHE A 728 19.87 -42.03 -8.09
N MET A 729 19.70 -40.82 -7.55
CA MET A 729 19.12 -39.70 -8.29
C MET A 729 20.21 -38.80 -8.87
N ASP A 730 20.32 -38.80 -10.21
CA ASP A 730 21.11 -37.79 -10.92
C ASP A 730 20.24 -36.61 -11.35
N VAL A 731 20.61 -35.42 -10.86
CA VAL A 731 19.94 -34.13 -11.16
C VAL A 731 20.90 -33.14 -11.86
N SER A 732 22.02 -33.62 -12.40
CA SER A 732 23.04 -32.75 -13.01
C SER A 732 22.50 -32.01 -14.23
N LYS A 733 21.66 -32.67 -15.04
CA LYS A 733 21.01 -32.07 -16.21
C LYS A 733 20.04 -30.96 -15.79
N GLU A 734 19.15 -31.25 -14.85
CA GLU A 734 18.18 -30.30 -14.30
C GLU A 734 18.88 -29.09 -13.65
N THR A 735 20.00 -29.33 -12.97
CA THR A 735 20.82 -28.27 -12.36
C THR A 735 21.40 -27.34 -13.42
N GLU A 736 21.92 -27.88 -14.52
CA GLU A 736 22.50 -27.08 -15.59
C GLU A 736 21.42 -26.29 -16.35
N GLU A 737 20.26 -26.88 -16.58
CA GLU A 737 19.10 -26.19 -17.15
C GLU A 737 18.63 -25.03 -16.27
N LEU A 738 18.49 -25.22 -14.95
CA LEU A 738 18.14 -24.14 -14.02
C LEU A 738 19.20 -23.03 -13.95
N LYS A 739 20.50 -23.37 -14.03
CA LYS A 739 21.57 -22.36 -14.11
C LYS A 739 21.45 -21.51 -15.37
N LYS A 740 21.17 -22.13 -16.52
CA LYS A 740 20.91 -21.40 -17.77
C LYS A 740 19.72 -20.47 -17.62
N LEU A 741 18.63 -20.92 -17.02
CA LEU A 741 17.47 -20.07 -16.74
C LEU A 741 17.81 -18.89 -15.81
N SER A 742 18.65 -19.11 -14.78
CA SER A 742 19.11 -18.06 -13.86
C SER A 742 19.78 -16.88 -14.59
N THR A 743 20.61 -17.17 -15.60
CA THR A 743 21.28 -16.12 -16.39
C THR A 743 20.31 -15.24 -17.18
N GLN A 744 19.11 -15.74 -17.48
CA GLN A 744 18.11 -15.01 -18.28
C GLN A 744 17.33 -13.97 -17.46
N ILE A 745 17.41 -14.00 -16.12
CA ILE A 745 16.74 -13.04 -15.22
C ILE A 745 17.57 -11.76 -15.03
N CYS A 746 18.90 -11.83 -15.22
CA CYS A 746 19.83 -10.72 -14.99
C CYS A 746 20.12 -9.84 -16.22
N ASP A 747 19.63 -10.23 -17.40
CA ASP A 747 19.63 -9.47 -18.65
C ASP A 747 18.30 -8.75 -18.86
#